data_AF-A0A3D1K336-F1
#
_entry.id   AF-A0A3D1K336-F1
#
_cell.length_a   1.000
_cell.length_b   1.000
_cell.length_c   1.000
_cell.angle_alpha   90.00
_cell.angle_beta   90.00
_cell.angle_gamma   90.00
#
_symmetry.space_group_name_H-M   'P 1'
#
loop_
_entity.id
_entity.type
_entity.pdbx_description
1 polymer ?
#
loop_
_entity_poly.entity_id
_entity_poly.type
_entity_poly.pdbx_seq_one_letter_code
_entity_poly.pdbx_strand_id
1 'polypeptide(L)'
;MRGLNLFILAFGFCLSYVCPAADPKALTPETLTEDCYVKVSSPAQPDASYAFSEAGDALQVVIRIGGTPGAASKPNVQLAFSNGKLLRIPSAQARYFEKNKLHHYVFTVPGKSAYMEKLNMSFSAEWAGGPYGKALRREHYMVDDSSATHDPLPENKMSWQLVDFKEYRQKIEDARNVMRFEYEQPFEGKSTVVINDSNGDRIRNLISGEKTKAGKVSAEWDGLDDNQNLVKPGKYTWKVLSHQGITPKYLMRYADGKNDKWRSFGSNHGHFVQAVADKDYVYLAAPITEGGWALIAVDGEGRWIKGFDQIHGSGYNGVAVAVDSKYFYAAHEGTLPDQDTKVKKGSKENPEFEYGISLTRYDLQEQKPVPYGRESFKWLNSYERLKKEKKQGLQGMVLLDGLLYISSYYSKGILIIDPEKAEQKGLIPVNEPGAMALSGKMILVQSGENICSIDPKTQASTVVLKNISAKGMFFDEAQGLLYVSNSATNTVDVFKGSDKVKSIGVPGGAYQGKFVPERMVNPTGLVVFNGRLWVTENRVNPKRALAWDLKSDKVAVQLFGNPPYGGSAAGFDHADISSFVGLQGLWKVDVAAKTAEFASVFQKDAKHFGAYNWAYRYSFHHEAGRNFLVGAGFINTVSELMPDGSLKDLAAQSTVGSFRYGCNWNPPESFEKVLEKHLKIVDPEGKNAKNFTTNLGVFWRDRNGDGLCQEDEFEFTGKEALLAGTRWGHMSDGITYRIPATIGGKDGFIVMKPDGFDKNGVPNYPTMEQAISKAVTVSKTESLGQFASIRAESQTDRSGNLILNSTPNMVAFSPEGKKLWFFKNNWVGVHGSHNAPLPVSGQMQGNLFFLGDAGIDDKTDAFMLNGNHGRYFILTNDGFYLDEMFRDVRMGGARDDMLIGGEAFGGFFGKSDKDGKYYLITGSSGYRIYQIEGLDKIKRSSGEVSVTQEQLISCDRKFKARRSEKAEDVVGIALRMDKKPNIDGKDNDWPKTNSLKWDAGVFKPDARICWDSENLYLCYKVKDESPWVNTGKDWQSLFKTGDSIDLQIATDPAADTRRKGPVSGDIRLLISPYGEGNVAVLYRHRLKNGEKGNPVKFTSPWRSETVEDVRLLESAKIAVQRNEGDYTVEVAIPLADLGMKPKPENYMADVGVIFGDDEGTINLMRSYWSNKATGLVNDVPGEIMLSPDMWGSIKFEGEK
;
A
#
# COMPACT_ATOMS: atom_id res chain seq x y z
N MET A 1 101.62 -65.21 35.99
CA MET A 1 101.54 -65.94 34.70
C MET A 1 100.33 -65.48 33.91
N ARG A 2 100.62 -64.64 32.89
CA ARG A 2 99.96 -64.51 31.56
C ARG A 2 98.44 -64.28 31.55
N GLY A 3 97.90 -63.11 31.23
CA GLY A 3 98.28 -62.07 30.25
C GLY A 3 97.08 -61.92 29.29
N LEU A 4 96.66 -60.78 28.75
CA LEU A 4 97.22 -59.43 28.70
C LEU A 4 96.10 -58.50 28.12
N ASN A 5 95.95 -57.29 28.66
CA ASN A 5 95.58 -56.00 28.01
C ASN A 5 94.22 -55.83 27.28
N LEU A 6 93.51 -54.69 27.32
CA LEU A 6 93.71 -53.34 27.88
C LEU A 6 92.34 -52.59 27.88
N PHE A 7 92.00 -51.90 28.98
CA PHE A 7 91.55 -50.49 29.13
C PHE A 7 90.56 -49.83 28.12
N ILE A 8 89.58 -48.96 28.45
CA ILE A 8 89.07 -48.35 29.70
C ILE A 8 87.84 -47.41 29.36
N LEU A 9 87.06 -47.00 30.38
CA LEU A 9 86.24 -45.76 30.57
C LEU A 9 84.75 -45.63 30.12
N ALA A 10 83.92 -45.49 31.18
CA ALA A 10 82.91 -44.45 31.51
C ALA A 10 81.49 -44.39 30.91
N PHE A 11 80.53 -44.69 31.81
CA PHE A 11 79.27 -44.02 32.18
C PHE A 11 78.44 -43.24 31.12
N GLY A 12 77.17 -43.67 30.97
CA GLY A 12 76.07 -42.87 30.42
C GLY A 12 74.71 -43.44 30.84
N PHE A 13 73.93 -42.63 31.57
CA PHE A 13 72.57 -42.88 32.04
C PHE A 13 71.60 -43.32 30.93
N CYS A 14 70.81 -44.38 31.15
CA CYS A 14 69.57 -44.62 30.39
C CYS A 14 68.40 -43.94 31.11
N LEU A 15 68.18 -42.65 30.82
CA LEU A 15 66.84 -42.07 30.87
C LEU A 15 66.07 -42.60 29.65
N SER A 16 65.15 -43.54 29.86
CA SER A 16 64.08 -43.74 28.89
C SER A 16 63.11 -42.58 29.05
N TYR A 17 63.07 -41.72 28.04
CA TYR A 17 62.11 -40.65 27.91
C TYR A 17 60.70 -41.20 28.08
N VAL A 18 60.02 -40.69 29.10
CA VAL A 18 58.56 -40.63 29.16
C VAL A 18 58.11 -40.03 27.82
N CYS A 19 57.33 -40.79 27.03
CA CYS A 19 56.53 -40.22 25.94
C CYS A 19 55.88 -38.94 26.47
N PRO A 20 55.97 -37.78 25.80
CA PRO A 20 55.05 -36.72 26.12
C PRO A 20 53.65 -37.31 25.93
N ALA A 21 52.91 -37.44 27.05
CA ALA A 21 51.50 -37.74 26.99
C ALA A 21 50.89 -36.77 25.98
N ALA A 22 50.13 -37.30 25.01
CA ALA A 22 49.37 -36.48 24.09
C ALA A 22 48.62 -35.42 24.90
N ASP A 23 48.72 -34.15 24.47
CA ASP A 23 47.94 -33.07 25.05
C ASP A 23 46.47 -33.53 25.13
N PRO A 24 45.87 -33.62 26.33
CA PRO A 24 44.49 -34.08 26.49
C PRO A 24 43.46 -33.22 25.74
N LYS A 25 43.90 -32.09 25.13
CA LYS A 25 43.07 -31.18 24.32
C LYS A 25 43.25 -31.29 22.80
N ALA A 26 44.13 -32.16 22.30
CA ALA A 26 44.27 -32.33 20.84
C ALA A 26 43.02 -33.04 20.28
N LEU A 27 42.23 -32.32 19.48
CA LEU A 27 41.03 -32.86 18.83
C LEU A 27 41.42 -34.01 17.89
N THR A 28 40.94 -35.21 18.21
CA THR A 28 40.97 -36.38 17.32
C THR A 28 39.78 -36.34 16.34
N PRO A 29 39.86 -36.99 15.17
CA PRO A 29 38.77 -37.02 14.18
C PRO A 29 37.40 -37.39 14.76
N GLU A 30 37.34 -38.28 15.75
CA GLU A 30 36.11 -38.73 16.41
C GLU A 30 35.52 -37.68 17.36
N THR A 31 36.40 -36.87 17.95
CA THR A 31 36.05 -35.79 18.88
C THR A 31 35.77 -34.45 18.20
N LEU A 32 35.95 -34.35 16.86
CA LEU A 32 35.55 -33.16 16.11
C LEU A 32 34.04 -32.93 16.26
N THR A 33 33.71 -31.71 16.65
CA THR A 33 32.35 -31.17 16.78
C THR A 33 31.91 -30.52 15.46
N GLU A 34 30.61 -30.24 15.30
CA GLU A 34 30.04 -29.73 14.04
C GLU A 34 30.67 -28.42 13.55
N ASP A 35 31.06 -27.53 14.47
CA ASP A 35 31.77 -26.27 14.22
C ASP A 35 33.17 -26.45 13.60
N CYS A 36 33.73 -27.66 13.64
CA CYS A 36 35.03 -27.97 13.05
C CYS A 36 34.98 -28.24 11.53
N TYR A 37 33.79 -28.38 10.95
CA TYR A 37 33.61 -28.78 9.55
C TYR A 37 33.26 -27.58 8.66
N VAL A 38 33.96 -27.45 7.54
CA VAL A 38 33.66 -26.48 6.47
C VAL A 38 32.85 -27.17 5.39
N LYS A 39 31.60 -26.73 5.18
CA LYS A 39 30.71 -27.23 4.14
C LYS A 39 31.15 -26.72 2.76
N VAL A 40 31.18 -27.62 1.78
CA VAL A 40 31.62 -27.34 0.39
C VAL A 40 30.62 -27.78 -0.68
N SER A 41 29.56 -28.50 -0.30
CA SER A 41 28.51 -28.93 -1.23
C SER A 41 27.49 -27.82 -1.51
N SER A 42 27.08 -27.68 -2.77
CA SER A 42 25.93 -26.86 -3.17
C SER A 42 24.58 -27.52 -2.80
N PRO A 43 23.44 -26.80 -2.86
CA PRO A 43 22.11 -27.38 -2.62
C PRO A 43 21.74 -28.54 -3.56
N ALA A 44 22.37 -28.64 -4.73
CA ALA A 44 22.13 -29.70 -5.72
C ALA A 44 23.02 -30.95 -5.52
N GLN A 45 24.05 -30.85 -4.67
CA GLN A 45 25.00 -31.95 -4.40
C GLN A 45 24.69 -32.63 -3.05
N PRO A 46 25.08 -33.91 -2.87
CA PRO A 46 25.05 -34.55 -1.56
C PRO A 46 25.93 -33.78 -0.57
N ASP A 47 25.51 -33.73 0.70
CA ASP A 47 26.18 -32.96 1.74
C ASP A 47 27.64 -33.38 1.86
N ALA A 48 28.54 -32.41 1.77
CA ALA A 48 29.98 -32.65 1.81
C ALA A 48 30.69 -31.53 2.56
N SER A 49 31.59 -31.91 3.46
CA SER A 49 32.36 -30.97 4.28
C SER A 49 33.72 -31.56 4.65
N TYR A 50 34.69 -30.71 4.96
CA TYR A 50 36.00 -31.14 5.42
C TYR A 50 36.38 -30.52 6.75
N ALA A 51 37.26 -31.18 7.49
CA ALA A 51 37.91 -30.69 8.70
C ALA A 51 39.37 -31.14 8.74
N PHE A 52 40.17 -30.51 9.59
CA PHE A 52 41.55 -30.91 9.84
C PHE A 52 41.76 -31.29 11.31
N SER A 53 42.57 -32.32 11.55
CA SER A 53 43.12 -32.68 12.85
C SER A 53 44.63 -32.95 12.74
N GLU A 54 45.32 -33.05 13.87
CA GLU A 54 46.77 -33.24 13.91
C GLU A 54 47.13 -34.57 14.59
N ALA A 55 48.12 -35.29 14.07
CA ALA A 55 48.64 -36.52 14.65
C ALA A 55 50.18 -36.54 14.53
N GLY A 56 50.88 -36.03 15.56
CA GLY A 56 52.34 -35.87 15.51
C GLY A 56 52.78 -34.89 14.42
N ASP A 57 53.66 -35.33 13.51
CA ASP A 57 54.09 -34.59 12.32
C ASP A 57 53.22 -34.86 11.06
N ALA A 58 52.02 -35.42 11.24
CA ALA A 58 51.06 -35.64 10.17
C ALA A 58 49.84 -34.73 10.28
N LEU A 59 49.36 -34.25 9.13
CA LEU A 59 48.08 -33.57 8.98
C LEU A 59 47.01 -34.61 8.66
N GLN A 60 45.91 -34.63 9.43
CA GLN A 60 44.75 -35.45 9.13
C GLN A 60 43.67 -34.60 8.46
N VAL A 61 43.23 -35.02 7.28
CA VAL A 61 42.10 -34.43 6.56
C VAL A 61 40.89 -35.32 6.75
N VAL A 62 39.84 -34.79 7.36
CA VAL A 62 38.59 -35.51 7.61
C VAL A 62 37.56 -35.05 6.59
N ILE A 63 37.21 -35.91 5.64
CA ILE A 63 36.13 -35.67 4.69
C ILE A 63 34.86 -36.32 5.23
N ARG A 64 33.82 -35.52 5.38
CA ARG A 64 32.48 -35.95 5.78
C ARG A 64 31.55 -35.86 4.57
N ILE A 65 30.89 -36.96 4.23
CA ILE A 65 30.06 -37.07 3.03
C ILE A 65 28.71 -37.75 3.34
N GLY A 66 27.63 -37.21 2.78
CA GLY A 66 26.28 -37.75 2.87
C GLY A 66 26.07 -38.98 1.98
N GLY A 67 25.10 -39.82 2.36
CA GLY A 67 24.61 -40.89 1.49
C GLY A 67 23.79 -40.34 0.31
N THR A 68 23.61 -41.17 -0.71
CA THR A 68 22.66 -40.90 -1.83
C THR A 68 21.58 -42.00 -1.82
N PRO A 69 20.28 -41.67 -1.93
CA PRO A 69 19.22 -42.68 -2.01
C PRO A 69 19.50 -43.71 -3.13
N GLY A 70 19.36 -45.01 -2.81
CA GLY A 70 19.60 -46.10 -3.76
C GLY A 70 21.06 -46.56 -3.89
N ALA A 71 22.02 -45.93 -3.18
CA ALA A 71 23.41 -46.38 -3.20
C ALA A 71 23.56 -47.77 -2.56
N ALA A 72 24.30 -48.66 -3.24
CA ALA A 72 24.49 -50.05 -2.82
C ALA A 72 25.56 -50.23 -1.72
N SER A 73 26.42 -49.23 -1.53
CA SER A 73 27.52 -49.25 -0.57
C SER A 73 27.89 -47.85 -0.09
N LYS A 74 28.77 -47.76 0.91
CA LYS A 74 29.39 -46.49 1.31
C LYS A 74 30.10 -45.84 0.10
N PRO A 75 30.11 -44.50 0.01
CA PRO A 75 30.71 -43.78 -1.12
C PRO A 75 32.23 -43.94 -1.15
N ASN A 76 32.80 -44.18 -2.33
CA ASN A 76 34.24 -44.15 -2.53
C ASN A 76 34.72 -42.70 -2.64
N VAL A 77 35.56 -42.26 -1.70
CA VAL A 77 36.13 -40.91 -1.69
C VAL A 77 37.58 -40.92 -2.16
N GLN A 78 37.97 -40.00 -3.04
CA GLN A 78 39.37 -39.74 -3.38
C GLN A 78 39.72 -38.31 -3.00
N LEU A 79 40.67 -38.14 -2.09
CA LEU A 79 41.21 -36.85 -1.70
C LEU A 79 42.36 -36.49 -2.65
N ALA A 80 42.39 -35.25 -3.14
CA ALA A 80 43.49 -34.69 -3.89
C ALA A 80 43.96 -33.38 -3.26
N PHE A 81 45.27 -33.20 -3.14
CA PHE A 81 45.81 -31.91 -2.72
C PHE A 81 47.21 -31.68 -3.31
N SER A 82 47.60 -30.42 -3.35
CA SER A 82 48.88 -29.96 -3.89
C SER A 82 49.41 -28.79 -3.07
N ASN A 83 50.62 -28.93 -2.54
CA ASN A 83 51.45 -27.81 -2.10
C ASN A 83 52.87 -27.96 -2.71
N GLY A 84 52.96 -27.81 -4.02
CA GLY A 84 54.20 -28.06 -4.79
C GLY A 84 54.37 -29.51 -5.27
N LYS A 85 53.95 -30.51 -4.47
CA LYS A 85 53.91 -31.94 -4.85
C LYS A 85 52.46 -32.45 -4.92
N LEU A 86 52.10 -33.12 -6.01
CA LEU A 86 50.75 -33.63 -6.25
C LEU A 86 50.53 -34.95 -5.50
N LEU A 87 49.47 -35.03 -4.70
CA LEU A 87 49.08 -36.24 -4.00
C LEU A 87 47.60 -36.53 -4.22
N ARG A 88 47.28 -37.78 -4.59
CA ARG A 88 45.91 -38.31 -4.64
C ARG A 88 45.83 -39.54 -3.75
N ILE A 89 44.98 -39.50 -2.74
CA ILE A 89 44.81 -40.58 -1.76
C ILE A 89 43.42 -41.21 -1.95
N PRO A 90 43.33 -42.50 -2.31
CA PRO A 90 42.04 -43.19 -2.40
C PRO A 90 41.49 -43.55 -1.02
N SER A 91 40.17 -43.77 -0.94
CA SER A 91 39.45 -44.17 0.27
C SER A 91 40.02 -45.42 0.96
N ALA A 92 40.66 -46.32 0.23
CA ALA A 92 41.34 -47.51 0.77
C ALA A 92 42.50 -47.18 1.73
N GLN A 93 43.08 -45.98 1.62
CA GLN A 93 44.15 -45.48 2.49
C GLN A 93 43.62 -44.54 3.58
N ALA A 94 42.29 -44.35 3.67
CA ALA A 94 41.66 -43.55 4.71
C ALA A 94 41.10 -44.45 5.81
N ARG A 95 41.16 -43.97 7.06
CA ARG A 95 40.39 -44.59 8.15
C ARG A 95 38.94 -44.13 8.05
N TYR A 96 38.01 -45.08 8.13
CA TYR A 96 36.57 -44.83 7.96
C TYR A 96 35.80 -45.03 9.27
N PHE A 97 34.82 -44.16 9.54
CA PHE A 97 33.79 -44.37 10.54
C PHE A 97 32.49 -43.64 10.17
N GLU A 98 31.39 -43.97 10.85
CA GLU A 98 30.08 -43.34 10.64
C GLU A 98 29.62 -42.63 11.92
N LYS A 99 29.09 -41.42 11.78
CA LYS A 99 28.57 -40.60 12.89
C LYS A 99 27.41 -39.76 12.36
N ASN A 100 26.30 -39.70 13.09
CA ASN A 100 25.10 -38.91 12.70
C ASN A 100 24.58 -39.18 11.26
N LYS A 101 24.63 -40.43 10.79
CA LYS A 101 24.26 -40.85 9.42
C LYS A 101 25.13 -40.24 8.31
N LEU A 102 26.34 -39.76 8.64
CA LEU A 102 27.32 -39.27 7.69
C LEU A 102 28.56 -40.17 7.69
N HIS A 103 29.17 -40.32 6.52
CA HIS A 103 30.38 -41.11 6.30
C HIS A 103 31.62 -40.24 6.50
N HIS A 104 32.50 -40.62 7.43
CA HIS A 104 33.74 -39.88 7.73
C HIS A 104 34.96 -40.66 7.21
N TYR A 105 35.78 -40.00 6.40
CA TYR A 105 37.04 -40.51 5.87
C TYR A 105 38.21 -39.67 6.39
N VAL A 106 39.11 -40.29 7.16
CA VAL A 106 40.30 -39.65 7.73
C VAL A 106 41.51 -40.04 6.90
N PHE A 107 42.06 -39.07 6.16
CA PHE A 107 43.28 -39.21 5.38
C PHE A 107 44.46 -38.64 6.17
N THR A 108 45.52 -39.43 6.36
CA THR A 108 46.73 -38.97 7.09
C THR A 108 47.84 -38.62 6.10
N VAL A 109 48.31 -37.39 6.15
CA VAL A 109 49.34 -36.83 5.26
C VAL A 109 50.61 -36.52 6.06
N PRO A 110 51.77 -37.12 5.74
CA PRO A 110 53.01 -36.87 6.45
C PRO A 110 53.64 -35.51 6.11
N GLY A 111 54.36 -34.91 7.07
CA GLY A 111 55.10 -33.66 6.88
C GLY A 111 54.24 -32.41 7.07
N LYS A 112 53.51 -32.34 8.20
CA LYS A 112 52.53 -31.29 8.53
C LYS A 112 53.06 -29.88 8.25
N SER A 113 54.30 -29.59 8.67
CA SER A 113 54.94 -28.28 8.52
C SER A 113 54.93 -27.76 7.08
N ALA A 114 54.99 -28.65 6.09
CA ALA A 114 54.97 -28.29 4.68
C ALA A 114 53.60 -27.85 4.17
N TYR A 115 52.51 -27.91 4.95
CA TYR A 115 51.14 -27.64 4.48
C TYR A 115 50.38 -26.60 5.31
N MET A 116 51.05 -25.96 6.28
CA MET A 116 50.40 -25.17 7.34
C MET A 116 50.08 -23.71 6.98
N GLU A 117 50.47 -23.25 5.80
CA GLU A 117 50.10 -21.91 5.29
C GLU A 117 48.92 -22.01 4.31
N LYS A 118 49.15 -22.61 3.13
CA LYS A 118 48.16 -22.75 2.06
C LYS A 118 48.33 -24.08 1.34
N LEU A 119 47.24 -24.67 0.86
CA LEU A 119 47.27 -25.83 -0.03
C LEU A 119 46.10 -25.80 -1.02
N ASN A 120 46.30 -26.29 -2.24
CA ASN A 120 45.17 -26.54 -3.14
C ASN A 120 44.58 -27.91 -2.78
N MET A 121 43.27 -28.00 -2.56
CA MET A 121 42.57 -29.24 -2.23
C MET A 121 41.33 -29.42 -3.06
N SER A 122 41.04 -30.66 -3.39
CA SER A 122 39.79 -31.09 -3.99
C SER A 122 39.52 -32.54 -3.61
N PHE A 123 38.28 -33.00 -3.70
CA PHE A 123 37.98 -34.41 -3.52
C PHE A 123 36.80 -34.82 -4.39
N SER A 124 36.74 -36.11 -4.70
CA SER A 124 35.58 -36.71 -5.37
C SER A 124 34.95 -37.78 -4.49
N ALA A 125 33.64 -37.97 -4.68
CA ALA A 125 32.88 -39.03 -4.08
C ALA A 125 32.08 -39.77 -5.15
N GLU A 126 32.08 -41.09 -5.06
CA GLU A 126 31.38 -41.98 -5.98
C GLU A 126 30.50 -42.96 -5.21
N TRP A 127 29.19 -42.92 -5.47
CA TRP A 127 28.21 -43.84 -4.90
C TRP A 127 27.95 -44.97 -5.89
N ALA A 128 28.19 -46.22 -5.49
CA ALA A 128 27.96 -47.40 -6.33
C ALA A 128 26.47 -47.79 -6.38
N GLY A 129 26.09 -48.60 -7.38
CA GLY A 129 24.72 -49.12 -7.54
C GLY A 129 23.98 -48.66 -8.80
N GLY A 130 24.65 -48.00 -9.73
CA GLY A 130 24.08 -47.63 -11.03
C GLY A 130 23.98 -48.83 -11.98
N PRO A 131 23.14 -48.74 -13.02
CA PRO A 131 23.00 -49.80 -14.01
C PRO A 131 24.32 -50.05 -14.77
N TYR A 132 24.56 -51.32 -15.13
CA TYR A 132 25.73 -51.78 -15.89
C TYR A 132 27.09 -51.56 -15.22
N GLY A 133 27.14 -51.59 -13.88
CA GLY A 133 28.38 -51.43 -13.12
C GLY A 133 28.93 -50.00 -13.12
N LYS A 134 28.14 -49.02 -13.58
CA LYS A 134 28.46 -47.59 -13.44
C LYS A 134 28.15 -47.10 -12.04
N ALA A 135 28.83 -46.03 -11.63
CA ALA A 135 28.46 -45.29 -10.44
C ALA A 135 27.00 -44.83 -10.54
N LEU A 136 26.24 -44.97 -9.45
CA LEU A 136 24.91 -44.38 -9.31
C LEU A 136 25.00 -42.86 -9.37
N ARG A 137 26.03 -42.31 -8.73
CA ARG A 137 26.34 -40.88 -8.71
C ARG A 137 27.84 -40.67 -8.52
N ARG A 138 28.38 -39.63 -9.15
CA ARG A 138 29.73 -39.13 -8.93
C ARG A 138 29.66 -37.62 -8.77
N GLU A 139 30.42 -37.09 -7.83
CA GLU A 139 30.56 -35.65 -7.61
C GLU A 139 32.02 -35.34 -7.28
N HIS A 140 32.55 -34.25 -7.82
CA HIS A 140 33.73 -33.59 -7.29
C HIS A 140 33.36 -32.32 -6.53
N TYR A 141 34.21 -31.94 -5.58
CA TYR A 141 34.04 -30.80 -4.70
C TYR A 141 35.31 -29.97 -4.68
N MET A 142 35.16 -28.67 -4.40
CA MET A 142 36.28 -27.73 -4.32
C MET A 142 37.06 -27.61 -5.65
N VAL A 143 36.32 -27.40 -6.74
CA VAL A 143 36.84 -27.17 -8.10
C VAL A 143 36.36 -25.81 -8.61
N ASP A 144 37.30 -24.96 -9.03
CA ASP A 144 37.09 -23.60 -9.56
C ASP A 144 37.38 -23.56 -11.08
N ASP A 145 36.69 -24.40 -11.86
CA ASP A 145 36.71 -24.37 -13.32
C ASP A 145 35.32 -24.63 -13.93
N SER A 146 35.24 -24.78 -15.26
CA SER A 146 33.97 -24.99 -15.97
C SER A 146 33.58 -26.47 -16.12
N SER A 147 34.24 -27.40 -15.42
CA SER A 147 33.89 -28.82 -15.49
C SER A 147 32.55 -29.10 -14.81
N ALA A 148 31.80 -30.08 -15.33
CA ALA A 148 30.54 -30.45 -14.71
C ALA A 148 30.83 -31.22 -13.42
N THR A 149 30.04 -31.04 -12.36
CA THR A 149 30.35 -31.63 -11.04
C THR A 149 30.44 -33.15 -11.04
N HIS A 150 29.86 -33.83 -12.03
CA HIS A 150 29.90 -35.28 -12.21
C HIS A 150 31.10 -35.77 -13.04
N ASP A 151 31.90 -34.86 -13.60
CA ASP A 151 33.13 -35.19 -14.31
C ASP A 151 34.18 -35.76 -13.35
N PRO A 152 35.14 -36.56 -13.85
CA PRO A 152 36.31 -36.95 -13.07
C PRO A 152 37.03 -35.74 -12.47
N LEU A 153 37.63 -35.93 -11.30
CA LEU A 153 38.38 -34.89 -10.60
C LEU A 153 39.48 -34.29 -11.51
N PRO A 154 39.43 -32.99 -11.85
CA PRO A 154 40.32 -32.38 -12.84
C PRO A 154 41.80 -32.63 -12.57
N GLU A 155 42.59 -32.85 -13.62
CA GLU A 155 44.04 -33.03 -13.52
C GLU A 155 44.77 -31.72 -13.22
N ASN A 156 44.19 -30.58 -13.63
CA ASN A 156 44.76 -29.27 -13.40
C ASN A 156 44.60 -28.86 -11.92
N LYS A 157 45.71 -28.90 -11.17
CA LYS A 157 45.76 -28.48 -9.77
C LYS A 157 45.43 -27.00 -9.52
N MET A 158 45.48 -26.15 -10.55
CA MET A 158 45.07 -24.75 -10.47
C MET A 158 43.56 -24.61 -10.47
N SER A 159 42.82 -25.63 -10.93
CA SER A 159 41.37 -25.71 -10.83
C SER A 159 40.90 -26.14 -9.44
N TRP A 160 41.77 -26.47 -8.49
CA TRP A 160 41.36 -26.88 -7.14
C TRP A 160 41.34 -25.69 -6.20
N GLN A 161 40.39 -25.65 -5.26
CA GLN A 161 40.30 -24.53 -4.32
C GLN A 161 41.52 -24.44 -3.42
N LEU A 162 42.00 -23.21 -3.24
CA LEU A 162 43.04 -22.86 -2.30
C LEU A 162 42.47 -22.83 -0.88
N VAL A 163 42.95 -23.71 -0.02
CA VAL A 163 42.69 -23.71 1.42
C VAL A 163 43.81 -22.98 2.13
N ASP A 164 43.49 -21.82 2.69
CA ASP A 164 44.36 -21.09 3.62
C ASP A 164 44.09 -21.58 5.06
N PHE A 165 45.12 -22.09 5.75
CA PHE A 165 44.96 -22.63 7.10
C PHE A 165 44.71 -21.58 8.16
N LYS A 166 45.20 -20.35 7.94
CA LYS A 166 44.90 -19.22 8.80
C LYS A 166 43.42 -18.87 8.67
N GLU A 167 42.90 -18.81 7.44
CA GLU A 167 41.46 -18.59 7.21
C GLU A 167 40.60 -19.75 7.73
N TYR A 168 41.02 -21.00 7.54
CA TYR A 168 40.32 -22.17 8.07
C TYR A 168 40.22 -22.11 9.60
N ARG A 169 41.35 -21.98 10.31
CA ARG A 169 41.35 -21.87 11.78
C ARG A 169 40.49 -20.71 12.23
N GLN A 170 40.51 -19.61 11.47
CA GLN A 170 39.69 -18.46 11.78
C GLN A 170 38.20 -18.77 11.65
N LYS A 171 37.77 -19.45 10.58
CA LYS A 171 36.39 -19.90 10.38
C LYS A 171 35.92 -20.85 11.48
N ILE A 172 36.78 -21.76 11.95
CA ILE A 172 36.44 -22.68 13.06
C ILE A 172 36.28 -21.92 14.38
N GLU A 173 37.23 -21.04 14.69
CA GLU A 173 37.14 -20.18 15.88
C GLU A 173 35.88 -19.30 15.83
N ASP A 174 35.54 -18.79 14.64
CA ASP A 174 34.33 -18.01 14.41
C ASP A 174 33.04 -18.83 14.53
N ALA A 175 33.07 -20.12 14.20
CA ALA A 175 31.93 -21.03 14.36
C ALA A 175 31.71 -21.42 15.83
N ARG A 176 32.78 -21.54 16.62
CA ARG A 176 32.72 -21.78 18.08
C ARG A 176 32.17 -20.58 18.86
N ASN A 177 32.44 -19.39 18.35
CA ASN A 177 32.10 -18.13 18.99
C ASN A 177 30.73 -17.58 18.54
N VAL A 178 29.86 -18.42 17.93
CA VAL A 178 28.48 -18.03 17.64
C VAL A 178 27.69 -17.91 18.95
N MET A 179 27.02 -16.78 19.14
CA MET A 179 26.10 -16.60 20.26
C MET A 179 24.78 -17.32 19.95
N ARG A 180 24.47 -18.35 20.73
CA ARG A 180 23.22 -19.12 20.62
C ARG A 180 22.53 -19.22 21.96
N PHE A 181 21.21 -19.26 21.95
CA PHE A 181 20.40 -19.63 23.09
C PHE A 181 19.22 -20.49 22.62
N GLU A 182 18.69 -21.28 23.55
CA GLU A 182 17.59 -22.21 23.27
C GLU A 182 16.33 -21.78 24.02
N TYR A 183 15.18 -21.98 23.41
CA TYR A 183 13.88 -21.80 24.04
C TYR A 183 12.92 -22.90 23.61
N GLU A 184 11.88 -23.12 24.42
CA GLU A 184 10.83 -24.08 24.11
C GLU A 184 9.71 -23.39 23.33
N GLN A 185 9.42 -23.88 22.12
CA GLN A 185 8.26 -23.48 21.33
C GLN A 185 7.09 -24.41 21.67
N PRO A 186 6.06 -23.93 22.39
CA PRO A 186 5.04 -24.81 22.99
C PRO A 186 4.13 -25.50 21.97
N PHE A 187 4.06 -24.99 20.74
CA PHE A 187 3.23 -25.50 19.65
C PHE A 187 3.79 -25.06 18.29
N GLU A 188 3.37 -25.74 17.23
CA GLU A 188 3.62 -25.25 15.89
C GLU A 188 2.88 -23.93 15.67
N GLY A 189 3.60 -22.91 15.20
CA GLY A 189 3.06 -21.56 15.11
C GLY A 189 4.14 -20.54 14.73
N LYS A 190 4.07 -19.37 15.33
CA LYS A 190 5.05 -18.28 15.16
C LYS A 190 5.72 -17.94 16.48
N SER A 191 6.93 -17.40 16.39
CA SER A 191 7.69 -16.88 17.53
C SER A 191 8.28 -15.51 17.21
N THR A 192 8.34 -14.65 18.23
CA THR A 192 9.05 -13.37 18.22
C THR A 192 10.03 -13.38 19.37
N VAL A 193 11.29 -13.05 19.08
CA VAL A 193 12.40 -13.12 20.03
C VAL A 193 13.11 -11.80 20.10
N VAL A 194 13.37 -11.35 21.32
CA VAL A 194 13.90 -10.03 21.59
C VAL A 194 14.99 -10.10 22.65
N ILE A 195 15.98 -9.22 22.55
CA ILE A 195 17.11 -9.16 23.49
C ILE A 195 17.09 -7.82 24.21
N ASN A 196 17.21 -7.89 25.53
CA ASN A 196 17.33 -6.76 26.42
C ASN A 196 18.69 -6.76 27.12
N ASP A 197 19.23 -5.58 27.41
CA ASP A 197 20.43 -5.43 28.21
C ASP A 197 20.17 -5.66 29.72
N SER A 198 21.20 -5.49 30.55
CA SER A 198 21.12 -5.67 32.01
C SER A 198 20.21 -4.66 32.72
N ASN A 199 19.90 -3.53 32.10
CA ASN A 199 18.96 -2.53 32.64
C ASN A 199 17.51 -2.86 32.23
N GLY A 200 17.33 -3.87 31.39
CA GLY A 200 16.04 -4.26 30.84
C GLY A 200 15.68 -3.51 29.56
N ASP A 201 16.56 -2.67 29.02
CA ASP A 201 16.31 -1.87 27.83
C ASP A 201 16.38 -2.74 26.57
N ARG A 202 15.43 -2.55 25.64
CA ARG A 202 15.40 -3.28 24.36
C ARG A 202 16.58 -2.85 23.49
N ILE A 203 17.40 -3.81 23.07
CA ILE A 203 18.55 -3.55 22.17
C ILE A 203 18.43 -4.22 20.80
N ARG A 204 17.67 -5.33 20.71
CA ARG A 204 17.52 -6.09 19.46
C ARG A 204 16.15 -6.75 19.39
N ASN A 205 15.47 -6.58 18.26
CA ASN A 205 14.38 -7.43 17.82
C ASN A 205 14.97 -8.51 16.92
N LEU A 206 15.21 -9.71 17.46
CA LEU A 206 16.01 -10.75 16.78
C LEU A 206 15.17 -11.53 15.77
N ILE A 207 13.96 -11.93 16.16
CA ILE A 207 13.00 -12.69 15.36
C ILE A 207 11.66 -11.98 15.46
N SER A 208 10.97 -11.77 14.34
CA SER A 208 9.68 -11.07 14.29
C SER A 208 8.62 -11.92 13.57
N GLY A 209 7.85 -12.71 14.33
CA GLY A 209 6.74 -13.50 13.80
C GLY A 209 7.15 -14.63 12.85
N GLU A 210 8.33 -15.23 13.04
CA GLU A 210 8.80 -16.31 12.18
C GLU A 210 8.08 -17.63 12.49
N LYS A 211 7.77 -18.41 11.45
CA LYS A 211 7.15 -19.73 11.61
C LYS A 211 8.14 -20.69 12.29
N THR A 212 7.67 -21.40 13.31
CA THR A 212 8.51 -22.28 14.14
C THR A 212 7.74 -23.55 14.50
N LYS A 213 8.40 -24.71 14.37
CA LYS A 213 7.85 -26.00 14.81
C LYS A 213 7.82 -26.10 16.33
N ALA A 214 6.90 -26.91 16.87
CA ALA A 214 6.87 -27.21 18.30
C ALA A 214 8.17 -27.89 18.76
N GLY A 215 8.54 -27.67 20.01
CA GLY A 215 9.72 -28.27 20.65
C GLY A 215 10.86 -27.27 20.85
N LYS A 216 12.05 -27.80 21.09
CA LYS A 216 13.24 -27.00 21.39
C LYS A 216 13.78 -26.30 20.15
N VAL A 217 13.97 -24.98 20.24
CA VAL A 217 14.45 -24.13 19.14
C VAL A 217 15.74 -23.44 19.56
N SER A 218 16.72 -23.39 18.66
CA SER A 218 17.97 -22.63 18.85
C SER A 218 17.92 -21.35 18.03
N ALA A 219 18.05 -20.20 18.68
CA ALA A 219 18.21 -18.90 18.03
C ALA A 219 19.68 -18.45 18.07
N GLU A 220 20.18 -17.93 16.95
CA GLU A 220 21.52 -17.35 16.84
C GLU A 220 21.43 -15.82 16.87
N TRP A 221 22.36 -15.18 17.58
CA TRP A 221 22.50 -13.72 17.61
C TRP A 221 23.83 -13.30 17.01
N ASP A 222 23.79 -12.28 16.14
CA ASP A 222 24.95 -11.69 15.48
C ASP A 222 25.77 -10.73 16.37
N GLY A 223 25.38 -10.56 17.64
CA GLY A 223 26.06 -9.64 18.56
C GLY A 223 25.82 -8.17 18.27
N LEU A 224 24.85 -7.86 17.41
CA LEU A 224 24.52 -6.50 17.02
C LEU A 224 23.21 -6.03 17.68
N ASP A 225 23.15 -4.74 18.00
CA ASP A 225 21.89 -4.05 18.27
C ASP A 225 21.11 -3.79 16.95
N ASP A 226 19.90 -3.24 17.03
CA ASP A 226 19.09 -2.89 15.84
C ASP A 226 19.69 -1.76 14.98
N ASN A 227 20.65 -1.00 15.53
CA ASN A 227 21.41 0.04 14.83
C ASN A 227 22.67 -0.49 14.14
N GLN A 228 22.88 -1.81 14.14
CA GLN A 228 24.05 -2.50 13.60
C GLN A 228 25.36 -2.16 14.33
N ASN A 229 25.30 -1.72 15.58
CA ASN A 229 26.47 -1.59 16.43
C ASN A 229 26.71 -2.88 17.20
N LEU A 230 27.98 -3.22 17.42
CA LEU A 230 28.35 -4.30 18.33
C LEU A 230 27.93 -3.95 19.76
N VAL A 231 27.34 -4.92 20.43
CA VAL A 231 27.02 -4.78 21.86
C VAL A 231 28.28 -4.89 22.73
N LYS A 232 28.13 -4.64 24.03
CA LYS A 232 29.21 -4.79 25.00
C LYS A 232 29.25 -6.22 25.55
N PRO A 233 30.40 -6.72 26.01
CA PRO A 233 30.43 -7.95 26.79
C PRO A 233 29.57 -7.82 28.05
N GLY A 234 28.85 -8.88 28.41
CA GLY A 234 27.96 -8.84 29.56
C GLY A 234 26.82 -9.85 29.51
N LYS A 235 25.91 -9.74 30.48
CA LYS A 235 24.69 -10.53 30.55
C LYS A 235 23.55 -9.80 29.84
N TYR A 236 22.79 -10.56 29.06
CA TYR A 236 21.60 -10.11 28.35
C TYR A 236 20.43 -11.04 28.67
N THR A 237 19.22 -10.50 28.64
CA THR A 237 17.99 -11.28 28.80
C THR A 237 17.33 -11.43 27.43
N TRP A 238 17.03 -12.64 27.03
CA TRP A 238 16.17 -12.90 25.88
C TRP A 238 14.75 -13.16 26.36
N LYS A 239 13.76 -12.69 25.59
CA LYS A 239 12.34 -12.96 25.82
C LYS A 239 11.71 -13.45 24.52
N VAL A 240 10.77 -14.38 24.64
CA VAL A 240 10.05 -14.99 23.52
C VAL A 240 8.56 -14.82 23.73
N LEU A 241 7.86 -14.54 22.63
CA LEU A 241 6.42 -14.59 22.53
C LEU A 241 6.04 -15.57 21.42
N SER A 242 5.20 -16.55 21.74
CA SER A 242 4.74 -17.60 20.82
C SER A 242 3.22 -17.59 20.69
N HIS A 243 2.71 -17.81 19.47
CA HIS A 243 1.28 -17.99 19.18
C HIS A 243 1.08 -18.90 17.96
N GLN A 244 -0.09 -19.54 17.83
CA GLN A 244 -0.35 -20.51 16.73
C GLN A 244 -0.55 -19.84 15.35
N GLY A 245 -0.70 -18.51 15.35
CA GLY A 245 -1.08 -17.68 14.20
C GLY A 245 -2.22 -16.75 14.59
N ILE A 246 -2.20 -15.50 14.09
CA ILE A 246 -3.30 -14.56 14.27
C ILE A 246 -3.96 -14.36 12.91
N THR A 247 -5.27 -14.61 12.82
CA THR A 247 -5.97 -14.64 11.55
C THR A 247 -7.26 -13.82 11.60
N PRO A 248 -7.52 -12.97 10.59
CA PRO A 248 -8.80 -12.30 10.47
C PRO A 248 -9.81 -13.23 9.79
N LYS A 249 -11.01 -13.30 10.35
CA LYS A 249 -12.15 -14.04 9.81
C LYS A 249 -13.22 -13.04 9.39
N TYR A 250 -13.45 -12.93 8.09
CA TYR A 250 -14.51 -12.07 7.54
C TYR A 250 -15.89 -12.53 8.02
N LEU A 251 -16.70 -11.58 8.49
CA LEU A 251 -18.06 -11.85 9.00
C LEU A 251 -19.13 -11.32 8.04
N MET A 252 -19.06 -10.03 7.74
CA MET A 252 -19.98 -9.31 6.85
C MET A 252 -19.44 -7.91 6.51
N ARG A 253 -20.19 -7.17 5.71
CA ARG A 253 -19.95 -5.75 5.43
C ARG A 253 -21.25 -4.94 5.46
N TYR A 254 -21.16 -3.63 5.62
CA TYR A 254 -22.28 -2.70 5.50
C TYR A 254 -21.87 -1.41 4.77
N ALA A 255 -22.84 -0.54 4.48
CA ALA A 255 -22.68 0.64 3.61
C ALA A 255 -22.18 0.28 2.20
N ASP A 256 -22.83 -0.72 1.59
CA ASP A 256 -22.44 -1.27 0.29
C ASP A 256 -23.65 -1.57 -0.62
N GLY A 257 -24.76 -0.84 -0.46
CA GLY A 257 -25.97 -1.02 -1.28
C GLY A 257 -26.53 -2.45 -1.34
N LYS A 258 -26.28 -3.26 -0.31
CA LYS A 258 -26.61 -4.70 -0.26
C LYS A 258 -25.88 -5.56 -1.32
N ASN A 259 -24.76 -5.06 -1.83
CA ASN A 259 -23.85 -5.77 -2.72
C ASN A 259 -22.92 -6.71 -1.92
N ASP A 260 -22.61 -7.87 -2.49
CA ASP A 260 -21.67 -8.85 -1.92
C ASP A 260 -20.31 -8.89 -2.64
N LYS A 261 -20.13 -8.10 -3.72
CA LYS A 261 -18.89 -8.05 -4.50
C LYS A 261 -17.81 -7.25 -3.81
N TRP A 262 -16.54 -7.58 -4.06
CA TRP A 262 -15.40 -6.84 -3.51
C TRP A 262 -15.41 -5.36 -3.86
N ARG A 263 -15.72 -5.00 -5.13
CA ARG A 263 -15.89 -3.61 -5.58
C ARG A 263 -17.28 -3.12 -5.19
N SER A 264 -17.30 -2.10 -4.34
CA SER A 264 -18.52 -1.66 -3.68
C SER A 264 -19.49 -0.85 -4.52
N PHE A 265 -20.74 -0.83 -4.06
CA PHE A 265 -21.87 -0.09 -4.58
C PHE A 265 -21.69 1.42 -4.38
N GLY A 266 -21.70 2.15 -5.48
CA GLY A 266 -21.55 3.60 -5.46
C GLY A 266 -20.11 4.05 -5.28
N SER A 267 -19.94 5.37 -5.31
CA SER A 267 -18.64 6.01 -5.28
C SER A 267 -18.11 6.23 -3.87
N ASN A 268 -16.81 6.03 -3.67
CA ASN A 268 -16.10 6.45 -2.45
C ASN A 268 -15.85 7.97 -2.39
N HIS A 269 -15.79 8.68 -3.53
CA HIS A 269 -15.49 10.12 -3.64
C HIS A 269 -16.70 11.02 -3.87
N GLY A 270 -17.80 10.45 -4.35
CA GLY A 270 -19.06 11.14 -4.62
C GLY A 270 -20.24 10.37 -4.07
N HIS A 271 -21.43 10.76 -4.54
CA HIS A 271 -22.70 10.14 -4.23
C HIS A 271 -23.62 10.28 -5.44
N PHE A 272 -24.63 9.42 -5.53
CA PHE A 272 -25.55 9.45 -6.66
C PHE A 272 -26.35 10.74 -6.67
N VAL A 273 -26.40 11.39 -7.83
CA VAL A 273 -27.11 12.66 -8.04
C VAL A 273 -28.02 12.63 -9.28
N GLN A 274 -27.96 11.57 -10.07
CA GLN A 274 -28.79 11.36 -11.26
C GLN A 274 -29.36 9.95 -11.31
N ALA A 275 -30.56 9.83 -11.88
CA ALA A 275 -31.22 8.56 -12.14
C ALA A 275 -31.96 8.60 -13.49
N VAL A 276 -31.84 7.53 -14.27
CA VAL A 276 -32.62 7.28 -15.50
C VAL A 276 -33.00 5.81 -15.56
N ALA A 277 -33.94 5.42 -16.42
CA ALA A 277 -34.34 4.03 -16.56
C ALA A 277 -34.58 3.68 -18.03
N ASP A 278 -34.34 2.43 -18.38
CA ASP A 278 -34.80 1.82 -19.63
C ASP A 278 -35.97 0.87 -19.33
N LYS A 279 -36.21 -0.10 -20.22
CA LYS A 279 -37.28 -1.11 -20.05
C LYS A 279 -36.96 -2.18 -18.99
N ASP A 280 -35.69 -2.37 -18.65
CA ASP A 280 -35.19 -3.47 -17.82
C ASP A 280 -34.64 -2.99 -16.47
N TYR A 281 -33.98 -1.83 -16.42
CA TYR A 281 -33.17 -1.39 -15.27
C TYR A 281 -33.28 0.10 -14.97
N VAL A 282 -32.88 0.45 -13.75
CA VAL A 282 -32.63 1.82 -13.29
C VAL A 282 -31.13 2.06 -13.22
N TYR A 283 -30.67 3.16 -13.80
CA TYR A 283 -29.28 3.57 -13.83
C TYR A 283 -29.06 4.73 -12.86
N LEU A 284 -28.02 4.63 -12.03
CA LEU A 284 -27.65 5.65 -11.04
C LEU A 284 -26.26 6.18 -11.33
N ALA A 285 -26.08 7.49 -11.21
CA ALA A 285 -24.81 8.15 -11.55
C ALA A 285 -24.34 9.16 -10.50
N ALA A 286 -23.04 9.07 -10.20
CA ALA A 286 -22.25 9.97 -9.36
C ALA A 286 -21.14 10.59 -10.22
N PRO A 287 -20.64 11.79 -9.88
CA PRO A 287 -19.73 12.54 -10.75
C PRO A 287 -18.29 12.01 -10.77
N ILE A 288 -17.85 11.31 -9.73
CA ILE A 288 -16.49 10.78 -9.62
C ILE A 288 -16.47 9.57 -8.70
N THR A 289 -15.56 8.64 -8.95
CA THR A 289 -15.14 7.55 -8.06
C THR A 289 -13.64 7.29 -8.22
N GLU A 290 -12.97 6.88 -7.14
CA GLU A 290 -11.65 6.23 -7.20
C GLU A 290 -11.72 4.77 -6.74
N GLY A 291 -12.83 4.38 -6.11
CA GLY A 291 -13.09 3.05 -5.60
C GLY A 291 -14.60 2.82 -5.49
N GLY A 292 -15.05 1.65 -5.88
CA GLY A 292 -16.47 1.39 -6.15
C GLY A 292 -16.89 1.84 -7.55
N TRP A 293 -18.18 2.12 -7.74
CA TRP A 293 -18.77 2.46 -9.05
C TRP A 293 -19.45 3.83 -9.03
N ALA A 294 -19.01 4.75 -9.88
CA ALA A 294 -19.71 6.02 -10.09
C ALA A 294 -21.01 5.84 -10.91
N LEU A 295 -21.03 4.85 -11.79
CA LEU A 295 -22.09 4.59 -12.75
C LEU A 295 -22.53 3.14 -12.63
N ILE A 296 -23.81 2.89 -12.32
CA ILE A 296 -24.34 1.53 -12.10
C ILE A 296 -25.74 1.36 -12.70
N ALA A 297 -26.14 0.10 -12.89
CA ALA A 297 -27.53 -0.31 -13.09
C ALA A 297 -28.00 -1.22 -11.95
N VAL A 298 -29.25 -1.04 -11.55
CA VAL A 298 -29.97 -1.87 -10.57
C VAL A 298 -31.32 -2.30 -11.15
N ASP A 299 -31.89 -3.39 -10.65
CA ASP A 299 -33.26 -3.76 -10.98
C ASP A 299 -34.31 -2.99 -10.16
N GLY A 300 -35.59 -3.30 -10.38
CA GLY A 300 -36.71 -2.66 -9.68
C GLY A 300 -36.68 -2.83 -8.16
N GLU A 301 -35.97 -3.84 -7.64
CA GLU A 301 -35.79 -4.16 -6.21
C GLU A 301 -34.50 -3.56 -5.63
N GLY A 302 -33.67 -2.93 -6.46
CA GLY A 302 -32.40 -2.34 -6.05
C GLY A 302 -31.25 -3.34 -5.93
N ARG A 303 -31.39 -4.54 -6.50
CA ARG A 303 -30.27 -5.46 -6.62
C ARG A 303 -29.32 -4.95 -7.70
N TRP A 304 -28.03 -4.95 -7.39
CA TRP A 304 -27.00 -4.54 -8.33
C TRP A 304 -26.97 -5.49 -9.54
N ILE A 305 -26.90 -4.92 -10.75
CA ILE A 305 -26.86 -5.66 -12.02
C ILE A 305 -25.51 -5.52 -12.70
N LYS A 306 -25.03 -4.28 -12.86
CA LYS A 306 -23.76 -3.99 -13.55
C LYS A 306 -23.21 -2.60 -13.19
N GLY A 307 -21.93 -2.40 -13.46
CA GLY A 307 -21.22 -1.14 -13.28
C GLY A 307 -20.48 -0.72 -14.55
N PHE A 308 -20.33 0.60 -14.74
CA PHE A 308 -19.63 1.18 -15.88
C PHE A 308 -18.38 1.92 -15.39
N ASP A 309 -17.24 1.63 -16.00
CA ASP A 309 -15.96 2.19 -15.58
C ASP A 309 -15.91 3.68 -15.91
N GLN A 310 -15.51 4.49 -14.94
CA GLN A 310 -15.35 5.92 -15.16
C GLN A 310 -14.16 6.18 -16.09
N ILE A 311 -14.34 7.05 -17.07
CA ILE A 311 -13.26 7.50 -17.94
C ILE A 311 -12.51 8.66 -17.27
N HIS A 312 -11.21 8.48 -17.04
CA HIS A 312 -10.39 9.51 -16.42
C HIS A 312 -10.25 10.73 -17.34
N GLY A 313 -10.20 11.92 -16.75
CA GLY A 313 -10.05 13.18 -17.50
C GLY A 313 -11.35 13.72 -18.13
N SER A 314 -12.47 13.01 -18.05
CA SER A 314 -13.77 13.50 -18.57
C SER A 314 -14.39 14.62 -17.72
N GLY A 315 -13.89 14.85 -16.50
CA GLY A 315 -14.44 15.79 -15.53
C GLY A 315 -15.02 15.07 -14.31
N TYR A 316 -15.11 15.79 -13.19
CA TYR A 316 -15.46 15.23 -11.87
C TYR A 316 -16.39 16.11 -11.03
N ASN A 317 -16.82 17.27 -11.56
CA ASN A 317 -17.60 18.25 -10.80
C ASN A 317 -19.11 18.02 -10.90
N GLY A 318 -19.58 17.37 -11.97
CA GLY A 318 -20.99 17.14 -12.24
C GLY A 318 -21.19 16.01 -13.22
N VAL A 319 -22.38 15.39 -13.18
CA VAL A 319 -22.79 14.34 -14.12
C VAL A 319 -24.26 14.51 -14.51
N ALA A 320 -24.58 14.20 -15.75
CA ALA A 320 -25.93 14.03 -16.29
C ALA A 320 -25.94 12.78 -17.17
N VAL A 321 -27.03 12.02 -17.15
CA VAL A 321 -27.10 10.73 -17.85
C VAL A 321 -28.37 10.59 -18.68
N ALA A 322 -28.30 9.77 -19.72
CA ALA A 322 -29.42 9.35 -20.55
C ALA A 322 -29.15 7.91 -21.04
N VAL A 323 -30.20 7.18 -21.42
CA VAL A 323 -30.09 5.78 -21.84
C VAL A 323 -31.05 5.49 -22.99
N ASP A 324 -30.62 4.66 -23.94
CA ASP A 324 -31.48 4.06 -24.97
C ASP A 324 -31.35 2.52 -24.98
N SER A 325 -31.83 1.86 -26.05
CA SER A 325 -31.78 0.40 -26.15
C SER A 325 -30.37 -0.19 -26.32
N LYS A 326 -29.37 0.63 -26.66
CA LYS A 326 -28.00 0.21 -26.99
C LYS A 326 -26.95 0.86 -26.10
N TYR A 327 -27.11 2.15 -25.79
CA TYR A 327 -26.08 2.93 -25.12
C TYR A 327 -26.56 3.59 -23.83
N PHE A 328 -25.64 3.64 -22.87
CA PHE A 328 -25.71 4.51 -21.70
C PHE A 328 -24.80 5.72 -21.92
N TYR A 329 -25.36 6.92 -21.87
CA TYR A 329 -24.65 8.17 -22.09
C TYR A 329 -24.39 8.86 -20.75
N ALA A 330 -23.16 9.33 -20.56
CA ALA A 330 -22.77 10.13 -19.40
C ALA A 330 -22.07 11.41 -19.86
N ALA A 331 -22.69 12.55 -19.57
CA ALA A 331 -22.07 13.85 -19.69
C ALA A 331 -21.41 14.22 -18.35
N HIS A 332 -20.17 14.71 -18.37
CA HIS A 332 -19.46 15.15 -17.18
C HIS A 332 -19.07 16.61 -17.29
N GLU A 333 -19.05 17.32 -16.16
CA GLU A 333 -18.46 18.66 -16.07
C GLU A 333 -17.10 18.59 -15.36
N GLY A 334 -16.13 19.34 -15.87
CA GLY A 334 -14.85 19.50 -15.20
C GLY A 334 -13.99 20.62 -15.78
N THR A 335 -12.84 20.84 -15.16
CA THR A 335 -11.80 21.72 -15.69
C THR A 335 -11.19 21.12 -16.95
N LEU A 336 -10.97 21.95 -17.99
CA LEU A 336 -10.33 21.47 -19.21
C LEU A 336 -8.85 21.05 -18.95
N PRO A 337 -8.27 20.24 -19.85
CA PRO A 337 -6.83 19.99 -19.83
C PRO A 337 -5.97 21.26 -19.86
N ASP A 338 -4.76 21.20 -19.26
CA ASP A 338 -3.70 22.22 -19.35
C ASP A 338 -3.97 23.63 -18.75
N GLN A 339 -4.80 23.72 -17.72
CA GLN A 339 -5.14 24.96 -17.01
C GLN A 339 -4.04 25.51 -16.08
N ASP A 340 -3.02 24.72 -15.68
CA ASP A 340 -2.00 25.12 -14.69
C ASP A 340 -1.17 26.35 -15.08
N THR A 341 -1.21 26.77 -16.36
CA THR A 341 -0.50 27.94 -16.88
C THR A 341 -1.40 29.10 -17.30
N LYS A 342 -2.73 28.96 -17.24
CA LYS A 342 -3.70 29.90 -17.83
C LYS A 342 -4.69 30.51 -16.81
N VAL A 343 -4.29 30.66 -15.55
CA VAL A 343 -5.02 31.56 -14.64
C VAL A 343 -4.97 32.97 -15.24
N LYS A 344 -6.05 33.40 -15.91
CA LYS A 344 -6.16 34.77 -16.41
C LYS A 344 -6.08 35.72 -15.21
N LYS A 345 -5.28 36.78 -15.34
CA LYS A 345 -5.08 37.82 -14.31
C LYS A 345 -6.41 38.55 -14.06
N GLY A 346 -7.21 38.03 -13.14
CA GLY A 346 -8.43 38.63 -12.61
C GLY A 346 -8.50 38.42 -11.10
N SER A 347 -7.71 39.19 -10.34
CA SER A 347 -7.53 39.16 -8.87
C SER A 347 -6.87 37.88 -8.28
N LYS A 348 -5.88 38.08 -7.38
CA LYS A 348 -5.26 37.00 -6.60
C LYS A 348 -6.26 36.24 -5.70
N GLU A 349 -7.47 36.77 -5.53
CA GLU A 349 -8.48 36.25 -4.61
C GLU A 349 -9.59 35.43 -5.29
N ASN A 350 -9.75 35.51 -6.62
CA ASN A 350 -10.80 34.78 -7.34
C ASN A 350 -10.42 34.45 -8.80
N PRO A 351 -9.50 33.51 -9.04
CA PRO A 351 -9.08 33.16 -10.38
C PRO A 351 -10.23 32.54 -11.20
N GLU A 352 -10.27 32.86 -12.49
CA GLU A 352 -11.14 32.22 -13.49
C GLU A 352 -10.49 30.93 -14.00
N PHE A 353 -11.31 29.89 -14.15
CA PHE A 353 -10.94 28.61 -14.74
C PHE A 353 -11.84 28.32 -15.93
N GLU A 354 -11.29 27.71 -16.96
CA GLU A 354 -12.08 27.17 -18.06
C GLU A 354 -12.60 25.78 -17.68
N TYR A 355 -13.91 25.66 -17.67
CA TYR A 355 -14.66 24.43 -17.48
C TYR A 355 -15.29 24.01 -18.79
N GLY A 356 -15.61 22.73 -18.92
CA GLY A 356 -16.30 22.20 -20.09
C GLY A 356 -17.24 21.07 -19.71
N ILE A 357 -18.08 20.70 -20.67
CA ILE A 357 -18.89 19.49 -20.59
C ILE A 357 -18.29 18.48 -21.57
N SER A 358 -18.04 17.27 -21.10
CA SER A 358 -17.64 16.14 -21.92
C SER A 358 -18.77 15.13 -22.09
N LEU A 359 -18.65 14.25 -23.07
CA LEU A 359 -19.56 13.14 -23.32
C LEU A 359 -18.80 11.82 -23.43
N THR A 360 -19.29 10.81 -22.72
CA THR A 360 -18.93 9.40 -22.86
C THR A 360 -20.18 8.60 -23.22
N ARG A 361 -20.03 7.56 -24.04
CA ARG A 361 -21.09 6.57 -24.30
C ARG A 361 -20.56 5.17 -24.00
N TYR A 362 -21.40 4.34 -23.39
CA TYR A 362 -21.08 2.96 -23.04
C TYR A 362 -22.04 2.03 -23.76
N ASP A 363 -21.54 0.93 -24.31
CA ASP A 363 -22.39 -0.16 -24.79
C ASP A 363 -23.01 -0.90 -23.60
N LEU A 364 -24.33 -1.07 -23.61
CA LEU A 364 -25.07 -1.66 -22.49
C LEU A 364 -24.80 -3.15 -22.31
N GLN A 365 -24.48 -3.87 -23.38
CA GLN A 365 -24.19 -5.30 -23.35
C GLN A 365 -22.74 -5.55 -22.93
N GLU A 366 -21.80 -4.87 -23.59
CA GLU A 366 -20.36 -5.04 -23.35
C GLU A 366 -19.87 -4.34 -22.08
N GLN A 367 -20.61 -3.34 -21.59
CA GLN A 367 -20.24 -2.48 -20.46
C GLN A 367 -18.93 -1.71 -20.71
N LYS A 368 -18.59 -1.47 -21.98
CA LYS A 368 -17.36 -0.80 -22.41
C LYS A 368 -17.67 0.59 -22.97
N PRO A 369 -16.79 1.58 -22.73
CA PRO A 369 -16.88 2.85 -23.44
C PRO A 369 -16.76 2.58 -24.94
N VAL A 370 -17.56 3.28 -25.75
CA VAL A 370 -17.46 3.22 -27.21
C VAL A 370 -16.76 4.49 -27.69
N PRO A 371 -15.50 4.41 -28.15
CA PRO A 371 -14.70 5.58 -28.49
C PRO A 371 -15.30 6.45 -29.60
N TYR A 372 -14.94 7.73 -29.57
CA TYR A 372 -15.15 8.70 -30.65
C TYR A 372 -13.88 8.78 -31.51
N GLY A 373 -13.65 7.76 -32.34
CA GLY A 373 -12.37 7.59 -33.03
C GLY A 373 -11.34 6.99 -32.07
N ARG A 374 -10.29 7.74 -31.73
CA ARG A 374 -9.25 7.29 -30.78
C ARG A 374 -9.54 7.68 -29.33
N GLU A 375 -10.47 8.61 -29.10
CA GLU A 375 -10.74 9.17 -27.77
C GLU A 375 -11.89 8.45 -27.08
N SER A 376 -11.72 8.06 -25.81
CA SER A 376 -12.75 7.39 -25.00
C SER A 376 -13.88 8.33 -24.57
N PHE A 377 -13.70 9.65 -24.73
CA PHE A 377 -14.71 10.70 -24.50
C PHE A 377 -14.38 11.92 -25.36
N LYS A 378 -15.31 12.88 -25.49
CA LYS A 378 -15.06 14.18 -26.16
C LYS A 378 -15.58 15.36 -25.36
N TRP A 379 -14.84 16.46 -25.35
CA TRP A 379 -15.32 17.76 -24.87
C TRP A 379 -16.29 18.36 -25.89
N LEU A 380 -17.51 18.69 -25.45
CA LEU A 380 -18.57 19.26 -26.28
C LEU A 380 -18.43 20.78 -26.39
N ASN A 381 -18.03 21.42 -25.30
CA ASN A 381 -17.90 22.87 -25.20
C ASN A 381 -16.96 23.30 -24.05
N SER A 382 -16.73 24.60 -23.93
CA SER A 382 -16.08 25.22 -22.76
C SER A 382 -16.76 26.53 -22.36
N TYR A 383 -16.53 26.96 -21.12
CA TYR A 383 -17.00 28.20 -20.53
C TYR A 383 -16.12 28.62 -19.34
N GLU A 384 -16.10 29.92 -19.04
CA GLU A 384 -15.35 30.46 -17.90
C GLU A 384 -16.17 30.40 -16.61
N ARG A 385 -15.52 30.03 -15.51
CA ARG A 385 -16.11 29.97 -14.17
C ARG A 385 -15.15 30.55 -13.14
N LEU A 386 -15.67 31.40 -12.25
CA LEU A 386 -14.91 31.95 -11.13
C LEU A 386 -14.73 30.91 -10.01
N LYS A 387 -13.55 30.87 -9.36
CA LYS A 387 -13.28 29.97 -8.22
C LYS A 387 -14.32 30.05 -7.09
N LYS A 388 -14.85 31.25 -6.81
CA LYS A 388 -15.86 31.48 -5.77
C LYS A 388 -17.29 31.12 -6.20
N GLU A 389 -17.55 30.95 -7.49
CA GLU A 389 -18.88 30.57 -7.97
C GLU A 389 -19.14 29.07 -7.71
N LYS A 390 -20.23 28.80 -6.98
CA LYS A 390 -20.60 27.44 -6.58
C LYS A 390 -21.67 26.80 -7.47
N LYS A 391 -22.21 27.51 -8.48
CA LYS A 391 -23.20 26.93 -9.39
C LYS A 391 -22.51 25.91 -10.31
N GLN A 392 -23.13 24.75 -10.45
CA GLN A 392 -22.71 23.71 -11.40
C GLN A 392 -23.10 24.14 -12.82
N GLY A 393 -22.25 23.92 -13.81
CA GLY A 393 -22.56 24.23 -15.20
C GLY A 393 -23.48 23.21 -15.83
N LEU A 394 -23.20 21.92 -15.66
CA LEU A 394 -24.02 20.83 -16.19
C LEU A 394 -25.25 20.59 -15.29
N GLN A 395 -26.45 20.70 -15.85
CA GLN A 395 -27.71 20.68 -15.08
C GLN A 395 -28.60 19.46 -15.34
N GLY A 396 -28.62 18.94 -16.56
CA GLY A 396 -29.45 17.80 -16.94
C GLY A 396 -29.21 17.35 -18.37
N MET A 397 -29.71 16.16 -18.71
CA MET A 397 -29.61 15.58 -20.05
C MET A 397 -30.85 14.75 -20.37
N VAL A 398 -31.34 14.84 -21.60
CA VAL A 398 -32.43 14.01 -22.12
C VAL A 398 -32.11 13.55 -23.56
N LEU A 399 -32.63 12.40 -23.97
CA LEU A 399 -32.46 11.85 -25.32
C LEU A 399 -33.79 11.88 -26.08
N LEU A 400 -33.84 12.61 -27.19
CA LEU A 400 -35.06 12.76 -28.00
C LEU A 400 -34.72 12.67 -29.49
N ASP A 401 -35.47 11.83 -30.23
CA ASP A 401 -35.30 11.61 -31.67
C ASP A 401 -33.83 11.33 -32.10
N GLY A 402 -33.07 10.61 -31.25
CA GLY A 402 -31.67 10.26 -31.49
C GLY A 402 -30.64 11.37 -31.21
N LEU A 403 -31.06 12.52 -30.66
CA LEU A 403 -30.19 13.61 -30.24
C LEU A 403 -30.20 13.76 -28.72
N LEU A 404 -29.04 14.07 -28.15
CA LEU A 404 -28.92 14.45 -26.75
C LEU A 404 -29.14 15.94 -26.60
N TYR A 405 -29.99 16.31 -25.64
CA TYR A 405 -30.23 17.68 -25.23
C TYR A 405 -29.65 17.86 -23.82
N ILE A 406 -28.71 18.79 -23.66
CA ILE A 406 -27.96 18.98 -22.40
C ILE A 406 -28.17 20.42 -21.91
N SER A 407 -28.74 20.59 -20.71
CA SER A 407 -28.88 21.92 -20.11
C SER A 407 -27.58 22.36 -19.45
N SER A 408 -27.13 23.56 -19.82
CA SER A 408 -25.90 24.15 -19.31
C SER A 408 -26.14 25.57 -18.81
N TYR A 409 -25.92 25.78 -17.51
CA TYR A 409 -26.09 27.08 -16.85
C TYR A 409 -25.20 28.15 -17.48
N TYR A 410 -23.91 27.85 -17.63
CA TYR A 410 -22.91 28.80 -18.14
C TYR A 410 -22.98 28.98 -19.66
N SER A 411 -23.45 27.97 -20.40
CA SER A 411 -23.74 28.11 -21.83
C SER A 411 -25.08 28.81 -22.11
N LYS A 412 -25.86 29.13 -21.07
CA LYS A 412 -27.13 29.88 -21.14
C LYS A 412 -28.19 29.22 -22.03
N GLY A 413 -28.26 27.89 -22.03
CA GLY A 413 -29.26 27.17 -22.82
C GLY A 413 -29.14 25.65 -22.79
N ILE A 414 -29.82 25.03 -23.75
CA ILE A 414 -29.82 23.60 -24.00
C ILE A 414 -28.96 23.32 -25.24
N LEU A 415 -27.85 22.61 -25.07
CA LEU A 415 -26.99 22.14 -26.14
C LEU A 415 -27.67 20.99 -26.87
N ILE A 416 -27.67 21.02 -28.21
CA ILE A 416 -28.17 19.94 -29.05
C ILE A 416 -26.97 19.16 -29.56
N ILE A 417 -26.87 17.88 -29.22
CA ILE A 417 -25.69 17.05 -29.44
C ILE A 417 -26.05 15.83 -30.29
N ASP A 418 -25.24 15.58 -31.32
CA ASP A 418 -25.20 14.31 -32.03
C ASP A 418 -24.39 13.31 -31.19
N PRO A 419 -25.03 12.29 -30.59
CA PRO A 419 -24.36 11.36 -29.69
C PRO A 419 -23.44 10.36 -30.39
N GLU A 420 -23.55 10.19 -31.72
CA GLU A 420 -22.68 9.28 -32.47
C GLU A 420 -21.31 9.90 -32.74
N LYS A 421 -21.29 11.22 -32.95
CA LYS A 421 -20.08 12.00 -33.25
C LYS A 421 -19.55 12.81 -32.06
N ALA A 422 -20.33 12.91 -30.99
CA ALA A 422 -20.14 13.87 -29.89
C ALA A 422 -19.94 15.30 -30.41
N GLU A 423 -20.85 15.75 -31.26
CA GLU A 423 -20.77 17.05 -31.95
C GLU A 423 -21.96 17.93 -31.57
N GLN A 424 -21.70 19.17 -31.15
CA GLN A 424 -22.75 20.15 -30.90
C GLN A 424 -23.34 20.66 -32.22
N LYS A 425 -24.63 20.38 -32.45
CA LYS A 425 -25.41 20.80 -33.63
C LYS A 425 -26.10 22.14 -33.45
N GLY A 426 -26.34 22.56 -32.21
CA GLY A 426 -27.04 23.82 -31.93
C GLY A 426 -27.16 24.13 -30.45
N LEU A 427 -27.81 25.26 -30.16
CA LEU A 427 -28.11 25.75 -28.82
C LEU A 427 -29.52 26.36 -28.82
N ILE A 428 -30.35 25.94 -27.87
CA ILE A 428 -31.65 26.58 -27.58
C ILE A 428 -31.46 27.51 -26.38
N PRO A 429 -31.59 28.84 -26.52
CA PRO A 429 -31.44 29.77 -25.40
C PRO A 429 -32.49 29.52 -24.31
N VAL A 430 -32.04 29.45 -23.06
CA VAL A 430 -32.91 29.30 -21.89
C VAL A 430 -32.34 30.15 -20.77
N ASN A 431 -33.17 30.94 -20.09
CA ASN A 431 -32.73 31.74 -18.95
C ASN A 431 -32.49 30.84 -17.74
N GLU A 432 -31.30 30.92 -17.13
CA GLU A 432 -30.87 30.08 -16.00
C GLU A 432 -31.37 28.63 -16.09
N PRO A 433 -30.91 27.86 -17.11
CA PRO A 433 -31.40 26.52 -17.34
C PRO A 433 -31.04 25.59 -16.18
N GLY A 434 -31.93 24.66 -15.84
CA GLY A 434 -31.73 23.68 -14.77
C GLY A 434 -32.13 22.26 -15.20
N ALA A 435 -32.78 21.52 -14.29
CA ALA A 435 -33.23 20.15 -14.53
C ALA A 435 -34.16 20.03 -15.76
N MET A 436 -34.12 18.86 -16.42
CA MET A 436 -34.89 18.58 -17.63
C MET A 436 -35.62 17.24 -17.56
N ALA A 437 -36.71 17.13 -18.33
CA ALA A 437 -37.45 15.90 -18.56
C ALA A 437 -38.11 15.95 -19.96
N LEU A 438 -38.51 14.80 -20.49
CA LEU A 438 -39.26 14.73 -21.75
C LEU A 438 -40.75 14.65 -21.50
N SER A 439 -41.53 15.34 -22.33
CA SER A 439 -43.00 15.21 -22.39
C SER A 439 -43.40 15.00 -23.85
N GLY A 440 -43.44 13.75 -24.28
CA GLY A 440 -43.57 13.36 -25.68
C GLY A 440 -42.41 13.91 -26.51
N LYS A 441 -42.74 14.80 -27.46
CA LYS A 441 -41.75 15.48 -28.31
C LYS A 441 -41.29 16.83 -27.78
N MET A 442 -41.73 17.20 -26.58
CA MET A 442 -41.39 18.46 -25.93
C MET A 442 -40.35 18.23 -24.83
N ILE A 443 -39.53 19.24 -24.58
CA ILE A 443 -38.57 19.25 -23.48
C ILE A 443 -39.13 20.13 -22.37
N LEU A 444 -39.35 19.56 -21.19
CA LEU A 444 -39.58 20.32 -19.97
C LEU A 444 -38.22 20.73 -19.40
N VAL A 445 -38.05 22.01 -19.06
CA VAL A 445 -36.81 22.54 -18.49
C VAL A 445 -37.08 23.59 -17.42
N GLN A 446 -36.30 23.55 -16.35
CA GLN A 446 -36.25 24.66 -15.38
C GLN A 446 -35.63 25.89 -16.07
N SER A 447 -36.34 27.02 -16.10
CA SER A 447 -35.87 28.31 -16.59
C SER A 447 -36.16 29.42 -15.58
N GLY A 448 -35.10 29.91 -14.91
CA GLY A 448 -35.25 30.85 -13.80
C GLY A 448 -36.05 30.22 -12.65
N GLU A 449 -37.20 30.80 -12.32
CA GLU A 449 -38.14 30.28 -11.31
C GLU A 449 -39.34 29.54 -11.92
N ASN A 450 -39.30 29.18 -13.21
CA ASN A 450 -40.40 28.54 -13.91
C ASN A 450 -39.97 27.19 -14.49
N ILE A 451 -40.94 26.30 -14.74
CA ILE A 451 -40.75 25.14 -15.61
C ILE A 451 -41.43 25.46 -16.94
N CYS A 452 -40.66 25.38 -18.02
CA CYS A 452 -41.12 25.66 -19.37
C CYS A 452 -41.13 24.39 -20.22
N SER A 453 -42.12 24.27 -21.10
CA SER A 453 -42.15 23.28 -22.18
C SER A 453 -41.63 23.93 -23.45
N ILE A 454 -40.62 23.31 -24.06
CA ILE A 454 -39.95 23.78 -25.27
C ILE A 454 -40.15 22.77 -26.38
N ASP A 455 -40.59 23.23 -27.55
CA ASP A 455 -40.53 22.44 -28.78
C ASP A 455 -39.10 22.58 -29.35
N PRO A 456 -38.30 21.50 -29.41
CA PRO A 456 -36.93 21.60 -29.89
C PRO A 456 -36.82 21.93 -31.38
N LYS A 457 -37.88 21.76 -32.18
CA LYS A 457 -37.88 22.07 -33.63
C LYS A 457 -38.18 23.53 -33.90
N THR A 458 -39.21 24.07 -33.23
CA THR A 458 -39.64 25.47 -33.41
C THR A 458 -39.00 26.44 -32.42
N GLN A 459 -38.40 25.92 -31.34
CA GLN A 459 -37.90 26.67 -30.18
C GLN A 459 -38.99 27.47 -29.44
N ALA A 460 -40.27 27.21 -29.73
CA ALA A 460 -41.38 27.81 -29.00
C ALA A 460 -41.35 27.34 -27.54
N SER A 461 -41.43 28.29 -26.60
CA SER A 461 -41.35 28.05 -25.16
C SER A 461 -42.63 28.51 -24.48
N THR A 462 -43.24 27.65 -23.66
CA THR A 462 -44.45 27.95 -22.89
C THR A 462 -44.23 27.62 -21.42
N VAL A 463 -44.60 28.54 -20.53
CA VAL A 463 -44.53 28.31 -19.08
C VAL A 463 -45.61 27.31 -18.66
N VAL A 464 -45.19 26.19 -18.06
CA VAL A 464 -46.06 25.12 -17.54
C VAL A 464 -46.33 25.32 -16.06
N LEU A 465 -45.29 25.62 -15.27
CA LEU A 465 -45.39 25.89 -13.83
C LEU A 465 -44.61 27.16 -13.48
N LYS A 466 -45.15 27.95 -12.53
CA LYS A 466 -44.58 29.21 -12.07
C LYS A 466 -44.08 29.12 -10.64
N ASN A 467 -43.02 29.86 -10.31
CA ASN A 467 -42.43 29.97 -8.96
C ASN A 467 -42.02 28.61 -8.37
N ILE A 468 -41.42 27.76 -9.20
CA ILE A 468 -40.89 26.44 -8.83
C ILE A 468 -39.40 26.42 -9.12
N SER A 469 -38.63 25.87 -8.17
CA SER A 469 -37.18 25.64 -8.33
C SER A 469 -36.88 24.15 -8.20
N ALA A 470 -36.82 23.48 -9.35
CA ALA A 470 -36.51 22.07 -9.49
C ALA A 470 -35.00 21.83 -9.55
N LYS A 471 -34.51 20.84 -8.78
CA LYS A 471 -33.18 20.24 -8.96
C LYS A 471 -33.22 18.88 -9.66
N GLY A 472 -34.42 18.39 -9.91
CA GLY A 472 -34.77 17.07 -10.40
C GLY A 472 -36.18 17.08 -10.95
N MET A 473 -36.39 16.41 -12.08
CA MET A 473 -37.68 16.36 -12.75
C MET A 473 -37.84 15.07 -13.52
N PHE A 474 -39.06 14.52 -13.52
CA PHE A 474 -39.44 13.38 -14.35
C PHE A 474 -40.90 13.51 -14.76
N PHE A 475 -41.24 13.18 -16.00
CA PHE A 475 -42.63 13.19 -16.48
C PHE A 475 -43.06 11.77 -16.84
N ASP A 476 -44.08 11.28 -16.16
CA ASP A 476 -44.73 10.00 -16.46
C ASP A 476 -45.80 10.23 -17.53
N GLU A 477 -45.45 9.94 -18.78
CA GLU A 477 -46.37 10.09 -19.92
C GLU A 477 -47.62 9.22 -19.79
N ALA A 478 -47.50 8.01 -19.24
CA ALA A 478 -48.61 7.07 -19.13
C ALA A 478 -49.71 7.61 -18.20
N GLN A 479 -49.33 8.38 -17.18
CA GLN A 479 -50.26 8.97 -16.21
C GLN A 479 -50.51 10.48 -16.42
N GLY A 480 -49.69 11.14 -17.25
CA GLY A 480 -49.69 12.59 -17.41
C GLY A 480 -49.29 13.32 -16.13
N LEU A 481 -48.33 12.77 -15.37
CA LEU A 481 -47.88 13.30 -14.09
C LEU A 481 -46.45 13.83 -14.16
N LEU A 482 -46.24 15.05 -13.67
CA LEU A 482 -44.93 15.68 -13.56
C LEU A 482 -44.44 15.61 -12.12
N TYR A 483 -43.31 14.94 -11.90
CA TYR A 483 -42.62 14.84 -10.62
C TYR A 483 -41.51 15.88 -10.57
N VAL A 484 -41.51 16.71 -9.52
CA VAL A 484 -40.55 17.79 -9.35
C VAL A 484 -39.96 17.74 -7.95
N SER A 485 -38.63 17.71 -7.84
CA SER A 485 -37.96 17.87 -6.55
C SER A 485 -38.16 19.30 -6.06
N ASN A 486 -38.85 19.48 -4.93
CA ASN A 486 -39.03 20.78 -4.32
C ASN A 486 -37.83 21.08 -3.39
N SER A 487 -36.95 21.97 -3.82
CA SER A 487 -35.73 22.32 -3.09
C SER A 487 -35.98 23.05 -1.76
N ALA A 488 -37.12 23.72 -1.60
CA ALA A 488 -37.48 24.40 -0.35
C ALA A 488 -37.95 23.43 0.73
N THR A 489 -38.74 22.42 0.35
CA THR A 489 -39.31 21.45 1.30
C THR A 489 -38.50 20.15 1.41
N ASN A 490 -37.63 19.88 0.44
CA ASN A 490 -36.92 18.60 0.26
C ASN A 490 -37.87 17.41 0.09
N THR A 491 -38.95 17.62 -0.66
CA THR A 491 -39.94 16.59 -1.04
C THR A 491 -40.04 16.51 -2.56
N VAL A 492 -40.78 15.54 -3.09
CA VAL A 492 -41.13 15.50 -4.52
C VAL A 492 -42.58 15.90 -4.69
N ASP A 493 -42.82 17.04 -5.32
CA ASP A 493 -44.15 17.52 -5.66
C ASP A 493 -44.61 16.89 -6.97
N VAL A 494 -45.86 16.41 -7.00
CA VAL A 494 -46.45 15.74 -8.15
C VAL A 494 -47.56 16.63 -8.71
N PHE A 495 -47.52 16.89 -10.02
CA PHE A 495 -48.45 17.76 -10.72
C PHE A 495 -49.19 17.01 -11.82
N LYS A 496 -50.46 17.37 -12.02
CA LYS A 496 -51.26 17.00 -13.20
C LYS A 496 -51.66 18.29 -13.91
N GLY A 497 -51.03 18.59 -15.03
CA GLY A 497 -51.07 19.94 -15.59
C GLY A 497 -50.44 20.95 -14.62
N SER A 498 -51.14 22.04 -14.30
CA SER A 498 -50.69 23.04 -13.32
C SER A 498 -51.02 22.68 -11.86
N ASP A 499 -51.87 21.69 -11.64
CA ASP A 499 -52.40 21.38 -10.32
C ASP A 499 -51.48 20.43 -9.57
N LYS A 500 -51.01 20.86 -8.40
CA LYS A 500 -50.27 19.99 -7.48
C LYS A 500 -51.24 18.98 -6.86
N VAL A 501 -51.06 17.70 -7.18
CA VAL A 501 -51.95 16.62 -6.71
C VAL A 501 -51.46 15.96 -5.43
N LYS A 502 -50.15 15.89 -5.18
CA LYS A 502 -49.57 15.41 -3.92
C LYS A 502 -48.11 15.83 -3.73
N SER A 503 -47.57 15.57 -2.54
CA SER A 503 -46.14 15.59 -2.23
C SER A 503 -45.71 14.23 -1.67
N ILE A 504 -44.55 13.74 -2.08
CA ILE A 504 -43.94 12.50 -1.59
C ILE A 504 -42.75 12.86 -0.68
N GLY A 505 -42.72 12.27 0.52
CA GLY A 505 -41.67 12.48 1.53
C GLY A 505 -42.08 13.39 2.69
N VAL A 506 -41.28 13.35 3.76
CA VAL A 506 -41.43 14.22 4.93
C VAL A 506 -40.63 15.52 4.72
N PRO A 507 -41.25 16.71 4.88
CA PRO A 507 -40.57 17.98 4.67
C PRO A 507 -39.51 18.28 5.74
N GLY A 508 -38.52 19.09 5.37
CA GLY A 508 -37.56 19.71 6.31
C GLY A 508 -36.08 19.51 6.00
N GLY A 509 -35.72 18.73 4.97
CA GLY A 509 -34.34 18.57 4.50
C GLY A 509 -33.39 17.99 5.56
N ALA A 510 -32.13 18.43 5.54
CA ALA A 510 -31.06 17.94 6.42
C ALA A 510 -31.43 18.00 7.92
N TYR A 511 -31.02 16.99 8.69
CA TYR A 511 -31.37 16.79 10.10
C TYR A 511 -30.33 15.93 10.82
N GLN A 512 -30.38 15.90 12.15
CA GLN A 512 -29.58 15.00 13.00
C GLN A 512 -30.48 14.22 13.97
N GLY A 513 -29.90 13.22 14.62
CA GLY A 513 -30.60 12.31 15.52
C GLY A 513 -31.19 11.11 14.78
N LYS A 514 -32.27 10.56 15.33
CA LYS A 514 -32.87 9.31 14.84
C LYS A 514 -33.16 9.37 13.33
N PHE A 515 -32.74 8.33 12.62
CA PHE A 515 -32.94 8.24 11.19
C PHE A 515 -34.44 8.11 10.84
N VAL A 516 -34.88 8.85 9.82
CA VAL A 516 -36.25 8.84 9.32
C VAL A 516 -36.21 8.41 7.86
N PRO A 517 -36.56 7.15 7.53
CA PRO A 517 -36.48 6.63 6.16
C PRO A 517 -37.18 7.52 5.13
N GLU A 518 -38.36 8.05 5.47
CA GLU A 518 -39.21 8.89 4.62
C GLU A 518 -38.75 10.35 4.47
N ARG A 519 -37.75 10.81 5.23
CA ARG A 519 -37.24 12.18 5.15
C ARG A 519 -36.13 12.26 4.11
N MET A 520 -36.40 12.97 3.01
CA MET A 520 -35.40 13.17 1.96
C MET A 520 -34.52 14.40 2.22
N VAL A 521 -33.29 14.37 1.73
CA VAL A 521 -32.32 15.46 1.80
C VAL A 521 -31.82 15.75 0.39
N ASN A 522 -32.20 16.92 -0.14
CA ASN A 522 -31.80 17.43 -1.45
C ASN A 522 -32.01 16.39 -2.57
N PRO A 523 -33.26 15.93 -2.82
CA PRO A 523 -33.56 14.98 -3.89
C PRO A 523 -33.25 15.60 -5.27
N THR A 524 -32.56 14.87 -6.15
CA THR A 524 -32.13 15.39 -7.47
C THR A 524 -32.42 14.45 -8.64
N GLY A 525 -31.95 13.21 -8.63
CA GLY A 525 -32.25 12.25 -9.71
C GLY A 525 -33.64 11.66 -9.49
N LEU A 526 -34.54 11.78 -10.47
CA LEU A 526 -35.91 11.27 -10.41
C LEU A 526 -36.22 10.39 -11.62
N VAL A 527 -36.76 9.19 -11.40
CA VAL A 527 -37.32 8.36 -12.48
C VAL A 527 -38.40 7.43 -11.94
N VAL A 528 -39.50 7.24 -12.68
CA VAL A 528 -40.48 6.21 -12.35
C VAL A 528 -40.16 4.94 -13.11
N PHE A 529 -40.07 3.82 -12.39
CA PHE A 529 -39.83 2.50 -12.96
C PHE A 529 -40.68 1.45 -12.21
N ASN A 530 -41.46 0.65 -12.95
CA ASN A 530 -42.33 -0.40 -12.40
C ASN A 530 -43.19 0.03 -11.21
N GLY A 531 -43.83 1.20 -11.30
CA GLY A 531 -44.71 1.73 -10.25
C GLY A 531 -43.97 2.28 -9.02
N ARG A 532 -42.64 2.44 -9.09
CA ARG A 532 -41.82 3.03 -8.05
C ARG A 532 -41.16 4.31 -8.54
N LEU A 533 -41.15 5.36 -7.71
CA LEU A 533 -40.35 6.56 -7.95
C LEU A 533 -38.97 6.38 -7.31
N TRP A 534 -37.95 6.23 -8.14
CA TRP A 534 -36.56 6.24 -7.75
C TRP A 534 -36.06 7.66 -7.53
N VAL A 535 -35.35 7.85 -6.43
CA VAL A 535 -34.82 9.14 -6.00
C VAL A 535 -33.37 8.99 -5.55
N THR A 536 -32.48 9.81 -6.10
CA THR A 536 -31.12 10.00 -5.56
C THR A 536 -31.06 11.24 -4.70
N GLU A 537 -30.29 11.17 -3.61
CA GLU A 537 -30.11 12.30 -2.70
C GLU A 537 -28.73 12.91 -2.84
N ASN A 538 -28.68 14.21 -3.07
CA ASN A 538 -27.44 14.96 -3.03
C ASN A 538 -27.06 15.26 -1.56
N ARG A 539 -26.65 14.20 -0.85
CA ARG A 539 -26.24 14.15 0.57
C ARG A 539 -25.07 13.16 0.76
N VAL A 540 -24.34 13.29 1.87
CA VAL A 540 -23.21 12.39 2.20
C VAL A 540 -23.36 11.62 3.53
N ASN A 541 -24.25 12.03 4.45
CA ASN A 541 -24.48 11.40 5.76
C ASN A 541 -25.94 10.91 5.94
N PRO A 542 -26.28 9.69 5.51
CA PRO A 542 -25.47 8.81 4.67
C PRO A 542 -25.73 9.07 3.18
N LYS A 543 -24.74 8.75 2.33
CA LYS A 543 -24.93 8.64 0.88
C LYS A 543 -26.08 7.66 0.61
N ARG A 544 -27.14 8.08 -0.09
CA ARG A 544 -28.37 7.29 -0.22
C ARG A 544 -29.05 7.43 -1.58
N ALA A 545 -29.55 6.30 -2.08
CA ALA A 545 -30.54 6.22 -3.14
C ALA A 545 -31.73 5.37 -2.63
N LEU A 546 -32.94 5.68 -3.07
CA LEU A 546 -34.15 5.03 -2.57
C LEU A 546 -35.24 4.98 -3.63
N ALA A 547 -36.23 4.10 -3.44
CA ALA A 547 -37.41 4.04 -4.28
C ALA A 547 -38.68 4.06 -3.43
N TRP A 548 -39.62 4.91 -3.80
CA TRP A 548 -40.96 4.99 -3.21
C TRP A 548 -41.92 4.11 -3.99
N ASP A 549 -42.67 3.25 -3.30
CA ASP A 549 -43.84 2.63 -3.90
C ASP A 549 -44.95 3.68 -4.06
N LEU A 550 -45.38 3.93 -5.30
CA LEU A 550 -46.33 4.99 -5.61
C LEU A 550 -47.77 4.67 -5.17
N LYS A 551 -48.07 3.40 -4.82
CA LYS A 551 -49.39 3.00 -4.33
C LYS A 551 -49.50 3.19 -2.82
N SER A 552 -48.49 2.79 -2.06
CA SER A 552 -48.49 2.92 -0.60
C SER A 552 -47.91 4.23 -0.09
N ASP A 553 -47.24 5.02 -0.96
CA ASP A 553 -46.47 6.21 -0.58
C ASP A 553 -45.48 5.90 0.57
N LYS A 554 -44.77 4.77 0.44
CA LYS A 554 -43.73 4.31 1.39
C LYS A 554 -42.43 4.01 0.67
N VAL A 555 -41.31 4.15 1.38
CA VAL A 555 -40.00 3.73 0.88
C VAL A 555 -39.99 2.20 0.77
N ALA A 556 -39.89 1.69 -0.46
CA ALA A 556 -39.85 0.26 -0.77
C ALA A 556 -38.41 -0.26 -0.91
N VAL A 557 -37.51 0.58 -1.41
CA VAL A 557 -36.09 0.27 -1.58
C VAL A 557 -35.25 1.36 -0.93
N GLN A 558 -34.21 0.97 -0.21
CA GLN A 558 -33.24 1.89 0.38
C GLN A 558 -31.84 1.30 0.24
N LEU A 559 -30.95 2.06 -0.40
CA LEU A 559 -29.58 1.69 -0.71
C LEU A 559 -28.64 2.78 -0.17
N PHE A 560 -27.65 2.36 0.61
CA PHE A 560 -26.60 3.25 1.14
C PHE A 560 -25.32 3.07 0.34
N GLY A 561 -24.65 4.17 0.02
CA GLY A 561 -23.42 4.17 -0.77
C GLY A 561 -22.17 3.78 0.02
N ASN A 562 -21.08 3.52 -0.73
CA ASN A 562 -19.74 3.20 -0.23
C ASN A 562 -19.21 4.22 0.82
N PRO A 563 -18.39 3.81 1.82
CA PRO A 563 -17.75 4.72 2.76
C PRO A 563 -16.98 5.87 2.10
N PRO A 564 -16.65 6.93 2.85
CA PRO A 564 -15.74 7.96 2.37
C PRO A 564 -14.37 7.36 2.04
N TYR A 565 -13.55 8.11 1.31
CA TYR A 565 -12.23 7.69 0.86
C TYR A 565 -11.41 6.95 1.95
N GLY A 566 -10.84 5.81 1.56
CA GLY A 566 -10.05 4.93 2.41
C GLY A 566 -10.81 4.19 3.53
N GLY A 567 -12.14 4.26 3.58
CA GLY A 567 -12.92 3.65 4.67
C GLY A 567 -12.96 4.47 5.95
N SER A 568 -12.77 5.79 5.83
CA SER A 568 -12.79 6.73 6.94
C SER A 568 -14.12 6.72 7.71
N ALA A 569 -14.15 7.35 8.88
CA ALA A 569 -15.33 7.48 9.75
C ALA A 569 -15.88 6.13 10.23
N ALA A 570 -14.99 5.24 10.67
CA ALA A 570 -15.31 3.92 11.20
C ALA A 570 -15.10 3.83 12.72
N GLY A 571 -15.87 2.97 13.38
CA GLY A 571 -15.79 2.71 14.82
C GLY A 571 -16.83 1.68 15.24
N PHE A 572 -16.69 1.11 16.43
CA PHE A 572 -17.73 0.29 17.05
C PHE A 572 -17.68 0.43 18.57
N ASP A 573 -18.81 0.21 19.22
CA ASP A 573 -18.93 0.25 20.67
C ASP A 573 -18.48 -1.09 21.27
N HIS A 574 -17.46 -1.05 22.14
CA HIS A 574 -16.96 -2.24 22.83
C HIS A 574 -18.00 -2.86 23.77
N ALA A 575 -18.85 -2.03 24.40
CA ALA A 575 -19.90 -2.44 25.31
C ALA A 575 -21.15 -2.95 24.56
N ASP A 576 -21.41 -2.46 23.35
CA ASP A 576 -22.48 -2.92 22.45
C ASP A 576 -21.95 -3.22 21.05
N ILE A 577 -21.48 -4.44 20.82
CA ILE A 577 -20.97 -4.90 19.52
C ILE A 577 -22.05 -5.02 18.42
N SER A 578 -23.29 -4.54 18.67
CA SER A 578 -24.27 -4.27 17.61
C SER A 578 -24.24 -2.82 17.12
N SER A 579 -23.51 -1.93 17.79
CA SER A 579 -23.47 -0.50 17.51
C SER A 579 -22.18 -0.12 16.78
N PHE A 580 -22.30 0.25 15.51
CA PHE A 580 -21.17 0.62 14.64
C PHE A 580 -21.30 2.05 14.14
N VAL A 581 -20.17 2.65 13.76
CA VAL A 581 -20.10 3.98 13.15
C VAL A 581 -19.77 3.85 11.68
N GLY A 582 -20.48 4.58 10.83
CA GLY A 582 -20.19 4.65 9.41
C GLY A 582 -21.03 5.70 8.70
N LEU A 583 -20.46 6.37 7.68
CA LEU A 583 -21.13 7.47 6.96
C LEU A 583 -21.66 8.58 7.89
N GLN A 584 -20.90 8.90 8.96
CA GLN A 584 -21.24 9.89 9.99
C GLN A 584 -22.59 9.62 10.67
N GLY A 585 -22.83 8.37 11.03
CA GLY A 585 -24.00 7.94 11.78
C GLY A 585 -23.81 6.60 12.47
N LEU A 586 -24.78 6.24 13.31
CA LEU A 586 -24.82 4.92 13.94
C LEU A 586 -25.50 3.91 13.04
N TRP A 587 -24.99 2.68 13.10
CA TRP A 587 -25.56 1.50 12.50
C TRP A 587 -25.86 0.48 13.59
N LYS A 588 -27.02 -0.17 13.48
CA LYS A 588 -27.31 -1.41 14.19
C LYS A 588 -26.98 -2.59 13.31
N VAL A 589 -26.01 -3.39 13.71
CA VAL A 589 -25.47 -4.53 12.96
C VAL A 589 -25.81 -5.82 13.68
N ASP A 590 -26.38 -6.76 12.94
CA ASP A 590 -26.55 -8.14 13.36
C ASP A 590 -25.64 -9.02 12.50
N VAL A 591 -24.54 -9.45 13.11
CA VAL A 591 -23.52 -10.28 12.47
C VAL A 591 -24.07 -11.67 12.13
N ALA A 592 -24.97 -12.22 12.94
CA ALA A 592 -25.53 -13.56 12.72
C ALA A 592 -26.53 -13.54 11.56
N ALA A 593 -27.41 -12.52 11.51
CA ALA A 593 -28.35 -12.32 10.43
C ALA A 593 -27.71 -11.73 9.16
N LYS A 594 -26.47 -11.22 9.26
CA LYS A 594 -25.77 -10.47 8.21
C LYS A 594 -26.54 -9.24 7.72
N THR A 595 -27.14 -8.52 8.66
CA THR A 595 -27.94 -7.31 8.37
C THR A 595 -27.38 -6.09 9.08
N ALA A 596 -27.53 -4.92 8.45
CA ALA A 596 -27.16 -3.64 9.04
C ALA A 596 -28.24 -2.58 8.73
N GLU A 597 -28.67 -1.86 9.76
CA GLU A 597 -29.67 -0.80 9.69
C GLU A 597 -29.04 0.54 10.11
N PHE A 598 -29.24 1.58 9.31
CA PHE A 598 -28.78 2.93 9.66
C PHE A 598 -29.72 3.55 10.70
N ALA A 599 -29.23 3.80 11.90
CA ALA A 599 -30.04 4.13 13.07
C ALA A 599 -30.15 5.64 13.36
N SER A 600 -29.05 6.39 13.18
CA SER A 600 -29.03 7.83 13.46
C SER A 600 -28.02 8.59 12.62
N VAL A 601 -28.27 9.88 12.44
CA VAL A 601 -27.37 10.84 11.79
C VAL A 601 -26.69 11.68 12.87
N PHE A 602 -25.37 11.78 12.87
CA PHE A 602 -24.64 12.52 13.90
C PHE A 602 -24.92 14.02 13.91
N GLN A 603 -24.75 14.67 12.76
CA GLN A 603 -24.86 16.12 12.62
C GLN A 603 -25.77 16.50 11.46
N LYS A 604 -26.46 17.64 11.60
CA LYS A 604 -27.39 18.14 10.58
C LYS A 604 -26.66 18.45 9.27
N ASP A 605 -25.59 19.22 9.39
CA ASP A 605 -24.61 19.39 8.34
C ASP A 605 -23.58 18.28 8.50
N ALA A 606 -23.18 17.60 7.42
CA ALA A 606 -22.32 16.41 7.46
C ALA A 606 -20.86 16.70 7.85
N LYS A 607 -20.68 17.34 9.00
CA LYS A 607 -19.45 17.92 9.53
C LYS A 607 -19.56 18.02 11.05
N HIS A 608 -18.44 17.85 11.72
CA HIS A 608 -18.21 18.37 13.06
C HIS A 608 -18.24 19.92 13.04
N PHE A 609 -18.02 20.53 14.20
CA PHE A 609 -17.91 21.99 14.33
C PHE A 609 -17.06 22.64 13.21
N GLY A 610 -17.43 23.86 12.84
CA GLY A 610 -16.79 24.57 11.74
C GLY A 610 -16.97 23.87 10.39
N ALA A 611 -15.87 23.48 9.74
CA ALA A 611 -15.88 22.85 8.41
C ALA A 611 -15.19 21.48 8.38
N TYR A 612 -15.01 20.83 9.54
CA TYR A 612 -14.32 19.54 9.63
C TYR A 612 -15.26 18.38 9.29
N ASN A 613 -15.03 17.71 8.15
CA ASN A 613 -16.01 16.77 7.61
C ASN A 613 -16.16 15.49 8.47
N TRP A 614 -15.07 14.87 8.92
CA TRP A 614 -15.09 13.65 9.75
C TRP A 614 -13.71 13.31 10.32
N ALA A 615 -13.70 12.52 11.40
CA ALA A 615 -12.51 11.80 11.86
C ALA A 615 -12.28 10.51 11.05
N TYR A 616 -11.03 10.05 10.97
CA TYR A 616 -10.72 8.79 10.25
C TYR A 616 -11.22 7.57 11.01
N ARG A 617 -11.20 7.66 12.34
CA ARG A 617 -11.66 6.62 13.27
C ARG A 617 -12.32 7.24 14.50
N TYR A 618 -13.26 6.49 15.09
CA TYR A 618 -14.00 6.87 16.28
C TYR A 618 -13.92 5.76 17.33
N SER A 619 -13.54 6.13 18.56
CA SER A 619 -13.58 5.25 19.73
C SER A 619 -14.73 5.62 20.66
N PHE A 620 -15.39 4.62 21.22
CA PHE A 620 -16.44 4.80 22.21
C PHE A 620 -15.83 4.79 23.62
N HIS A 621 -16.24 5.75 24.45
CA HIS A 621 -15.85 5.83 25.84
C HIS A 621 -17.08 6.10 26.73
N HIS A 622 -17.30 5.25 27.73
CA HIS A 622 -18.38 5.38 28.68
C HIS A 622 -17.84 5.91 30.00
N GLU A 623 -18.00 7.22 30.25
CA GLU A 623 -17.41 7.90 31.39
C GLU A 623 -18.48 8.69 32.15
N ALA A 624 -18.49 8.54 33.49
CA ALA A 624 -19.43 9.23 34.38
C ALA A 624 -20.92 9.11 33.95
N GLY A 625 -21.32 7.94 33.43
CA GLY A 625 -22.69 7.68 32.97
C GLY A 625 -23.07 8.33 31.63
N ARG A 626 -22.09 8.89 30.91
CA ARG A 626 -22.24 9.52 29.59
C ARG A 626 -21.50 8.71 28.53
N ASN A 627 -21.92 8.87 27.27
CA ASN A 627 -21.33 8.19 26.13
C ASN A 627 -20.58 9.20 25.29
N PHE A 628 -19.27 9.01 25.12
CA PHE A 628 -18.43 9.85 24.29
C PHE A 628 -18.01 9.09 23.04
N LEU A 629 -17.99 9.81 21.93
CA LEU A 629 -17.37 9.39 20.70
C LEU A 629 -16.15 10.27 20.46
N VAL A 630 -14.96 9.67 20.56
CA VAL A 630 -13.69 10.37 20.41
C VAL A 630 -13.14 10.11 19.01
N GLY A 631 -13.08 11.16 18.20
CA GLY A 631 -12.61 11.08 16.82
C GLY A 631 -11.13 11.42 16.71
N ALA A 632 -10.35 10.60 16.00
CA ALA A 632 -8.94 10.86 15.71
C ALA A 632 -8.71 11.11 14.21
N GLY A 633 -8.01 12.20 13.88
CA GLY A 633 -7.67 12.60 12.52
C GLY A 633 -6.91 13.92 12.47
N PHE A 634 -7.14 14.72 11.43
CA PHE A 634 -6.54 16.07 11.35
C PHE A 634 -6.84 16.91 12.59
N ILE A 635 -8.01 16.70 13.19
CA ILE A 635 -8.42 17.30 14.45
C ILE A 635 -8.90 16.15 15.34
N ASN A 636 -8.34 16.04 16.55
CA ASN A 636 -8.85 15.13 17.55
C ASN A 636 -10.07 15.76 18.21
N THR A 637 -11.17 15.03 18.33
CA THR A 637 -12.46 15.55 18.79
C THR A 637 -12.97 14.72 19.95
N VAL A 638 -13.56 15.38 20.94
CA VAL A 638 -14.35 14.75 22.00
C VAL A 638 -15.78 15.23 21.82
N SER A 639 -16.66 14.30 21.46
CA SER A 639 -18.08 14.56 21.24
C SER A 639 -18.91 13.68 22.17
N GLU A 640 -20.01 14.21 22.71
CA GLU A 640 -21.01 13.41 23.42
C GLU A 640 -22.02 12.84 22.43
N LEU A 641 -22.31 11.55 22.58
CA LEU A 641 -23.36 10.86 21.86
C LEU A 641 -24.69 10.98 22.62
N MET A 642 -25.58 11.79 22.07
CA MET A 642 -26.88 12.08 22.67
C MET A 642 -27.83 10.87 22.55
N PRO A 643 -28.87 10.76 23.40
CA PRO A 643 -29.82 9.62 23.37
C PRO A 643 -30.56 9.42 22.04
N ASP A 644 -30.73 10.48 21.24
CA ASP A 644 -31.34 10.40 19.91
C ASP A 644 -30.34 9.96 18.81
N GLY A 645 -29.08 9.74 19.19
CA GLY A 645 -27.98 9.35 18.32
C GLY A 645 -27.32 10.52 17.56
N SER A 646 -27.62 11.77 17.91
CA SER A 646 -26.87 12.94 17.44
C SER A 646 -25.57 13.14 18.23
N LEU A 647 -24.59 13.82 17.62
CA LEU A 647 -23.33 14.17 18.29
C LEU A 647 -23.32 15.64 18.69
N LYS A 648 -22.85 15.90 19.91
CA LYS A 648 -22.50 17.24 20.39
C LYS A 648 -21.00 17.33 20.58
N ASP A 649 -20.32 18.15 19.78
CA ASP A 649 -18.88 18.38 19.94
C ASP A 649 -18.61 19.25 21.17
N LEU A 650 -17.69 18.84 22.03
CA LEU A 650 -17.41 19.51 23.32
C LEU A 650 -15.99 20.04 23.43
N ALA A 651 -15.02 19.37 22.80
CA ALA A 651 -13.64 19.82 22.76
C ALA A 651 -12.93 19.30 21.52
N ALA A 652 -11.91 20.02 21.10
CA ALA A 652 -11.06 19.61 19.99
C ALA A 652 -9.62 20.06 20.14
N GLN A 653 -8.70 19.23 19.68
CA GLN A 653 -7.26 19.49 19.75
C GLN A 653 -6.59 19.20 18.41
N SER A 654 -5.69 20.10 18.01
CA SER A 654 -4.90 19.94 16.77
C SER A 654 -3.64 20.81 16.80
N THR A 655 -2.84 20.73 15.74
CA THR A 655 -1.98 21.85 15.31
C THR A 655 -2.78 22.83 14.44
N VAL A 656 -2.37 24.09 14.39
CA VAL A 656 -2.99 25.13 13.53
C VAL A 656 -2.99 24.71 12.06
N GLY A 657 -1.89 24.12 11.56
CA GLY A 657 -1.80 23.64 10.19
C GLY A 657 -2.80 22.53 9.88
N SER A 658 -2.89 21.52 10.76
CA SER A 658 -3.81 20.40 10.59
C SER A 658 -5.27 20.82 10.79
N PHE A 659 -5.53 21.79 11.68
CA PHE A 659 -6.87 22.32 11.93
C PHE A 659 -7.41 23.05 10.68
N ARG A 660 -6.59 23.92 10.08
CA ARG A 660 -6.92 24.58 8.80
C ARG A 660 -7.16 23.56 7.70
N TYR A 661 -6.26 22.58 7.54
CA TYR A 661 -6.40 21.55 6.51
C TYR A 661 -7.67 20.71 6.72
N GLY A 662 -7.92 20.24 7.94
CA GLY A 662 -9.11 19.48 8.30
C GLY A 662 -10.41 20.25 8.01
N CYS A 663 -10.39 21.56 8.20
CA CYS A 663 -11.49 22.47 7.82
C CYS A 663 -11.49 22.86 6.32
N ASN A 664 -10.78 22.14 5.46
CA ASN A 664 -10.65 22.44 4.02
C ASN A 664 -10.18 23.87 3.74
N TRP A 665 -9.24 24.38 4.55
CA TRP A 665 -8.73 25.75 4.53
C TRP A 665 -9.81 26.83 4.75
N ASN A 666 -10.94 26.45 5.34
CA ASN A 666 -12.04 27.34 5.70
C ASN A 666 -12.47 27.09 7.17
N PRO A 667 -11.58 27.34 8.15
CA PRO A 667 -11.91 27.21 9.58
C PRO A 667 -12.93 28.27 10.03
N PRO A 668 -13.49 28.13 11.26
CA PRO A 668 -14.35 29.16 11.85
C PRO A 668 -13.69 30.55 11.86
N GLU A 669 -14.49 31.60 11.64
CA GLU A 669 -14.00 32.99 11.66
C GLU A 669 -13.42 33.37 13.03
N SER A 670 -14.02 32.87 14.12
CA SER A 670 -13.53 33.03 15.49
C SER A 670 -12.11 32.49 15.67
N PHE A 671 -11.81 31.31 15.12
CA PHE A 671 -10.46 30.74 15.13
C PHE A 671 -9.44 31.66 14.47
N GLU A 672 -9.73 32.18 13.25
CA GLU A 672 -8.79 33.05 12.52
C GLU A 672 -8.55 34.37 13.25
N LYS A 673 -9.60 34.99 13.82
CA LYS A 673 -9.47 36.23 14.60
C LYS A 673 -8.58 36.07 15.83
N VAL A 674 -8.78 34.99 16.58
CA VAL A 674 -8.00 34.73 17.81
C VAL A 674 -6.57 34.35 17.44
N LEU A 675 -6.37 33.53 16.40
CA LEU A 675 -5.04 33.19 15.90
C LEU A 675 -4.28 34.44 15.43
N GLU A 676 -4.91 35.36 14.70
CA GLU A 676 -4.26 36.60 14.26
C GLU A 676 -3.81 37.46 15.45
N LYS A 677 -4.66 37.61 16.48
CA LYS A 677 -4.32 38.30 17.73
C LYS A 677 -3.14 37.62 18.43
N HIS A 678 -3.17 36.29 18.52
CA HIS A 678 -2.10 35.49 19.14
C HIS A 678 -0.77 35.61 18.39
N LEU A 679 -0.79 35.55 17.05
CA LEU A 679 0.41 35.68 16.22
C LEU A 679 1.10 37.04 16.37
N LYS A 680 0.35 38.12 16.62
CA LYS A 680 0.93 39.45 16.92
C LYS A 680 1.68 39.47 18.26
N ILE A 681 1.35 38.57 19.18
CA ILE A 681 2.03 38.43 20.48
C ILE A 681 3.28 37.55 20.31
N VAL A 682 3.15 36.39 19.66
CA VAL A 682 4.26 35.42 19.58
C VAL A 682 5.25 35.68 18.44
N ASP A 683 4.86 36.41 17.40
CA ASP A 683 5.72 36.82 16.27
C ASP A 683 5.44 38.27 15.82
N PRO A 684 5.68 39.28 16.68
CA PRO A 684 5.31 40.67 16.43
C PRO A 684 5.94 41.28 15.17
N GLU A 685 7.12 40.79 14.77
CA GLU A 685 7.83 41.24 13.56
C GLU A 685 7.43 40.48 12.28
N GLY A 686 6.62 39.41 12.38
CA GLY A 686 6.14 38.60 11.26
C GLY A 686 7.23 37.87 10.44
N LYS A 687 8.48 37.86 10.91
CA LYS A 687 9.64 37.34 10.16
C LYS A 687 9.67 35.81 10.07
N ASN A 688 9.03 35.09 11.00
CA ASN A 688 9.15 33.63 11.12
C ASN A 688 7.81 32.88 10.95
N ALA A 689 6.72 33.58 10.68
CA ALA A 689 5.36 33.05 10.70
C ALA A 689 5.12 31.79 9.83
N LYS A 690 5.85 31.56 8.73
CA LYS A 690 5.62 30.35 7.91
C LYS A 690 6.20 29.06 8.49
N ASN A 691 7.27 29.12 9.28
CA ASN A 691 8.03 27.91 9.63
C ASN A 691 7.55 27.20 10.90
N PHE A 692 7.06 27.93 11.91
CA PHE A 692 6.59 27.34 13.17
C PHE A 692 5.06 27.36 13.35
N THR A 693 4.35 28.27 12.68
CA THR A 693 2.88 28.43 12.85
C THR A 693 2.10 27.18 12.52
N THR A 694 2.56 26.36 11.57
CA THR A 694 1.94 25.07 11.24
C THR A 694 1.84 24.14 12.45
N ASN A 695 2.78 24.24 13.40
CA ASN A 695 2.94 23.36 14.53
C ASN A 695 2.54 24.00 15.87
N LEU A 696 2.10 25.26 15.86
CA LEU A 696 1.42 25.82 17.03
C LEU A 696 0.21 24.94 17.35
N GLY A 697 0.02 24.63 18.63
CA GLY A 697 -1.14 23.91 19.08
C GLY A 697 -2.36 24.81 19.10
N VAL A 698 -3.51 24.22 18.81
CA VAL A 698 -4.83 24.81 19.05
C VAL A 698 -5.64 23.84 19.90
N PHE A 699 -6.34 24.41 20.88
CA PHE A 699 -7.36 23.73 21.65
C PHE A 699 -8.65 24.56 21.62
N TRP A 700 -9.75 23.90 21.29
CA TRP A 700 -11.09 24.47 21.37
C TRP A 700 -11.89 23.73 22.43
N ARG A 701 -12.67 24.46 23.23
CA ARG A 701 -13.59 23.90 24.22
C ARG A 701 -14.89 24.68 24.18
N ASP A 702 -16.02 23.99 24.06
CA ASP A 702 -17.38 24.55 24.07
C ASP A 702 -17.73 25.10 25.47
N ARG A 703 -17.15 26.25 25.85
CA ARG A 703 -17.19 26.74 27.25
C ARG A 703 -18.60 27.06 27.69
N ASN A 704 -19.45 27.48 26.76
CA ASN A 704 -20.82 27.87 27.06
C ASN A 704 -21.83 26.73 26.84
N GLY A 705 -21.43 25.64 26.17
CA GLY A 705 -22.26 24.46 25.93
C GLY A 705 -23.20 24.58 24.72
N ASP A 706 -23.01 25.54 23.81
CA ASP A 706 -23.86 25.79 22.64
C ASP A 706 -23.42 25.03 21.38
N GLY A 707 -22.22 24.44 21.39
CA GLY A 707 -21.64 23.68 20.29
C GLY A 707 -21.16 24.54 19.10
N LEU A 708 -21.06 25.86 19.27
CA LEU A 708 -20.58 26.80 18.26
C LEU A 708 -19.19 27.32 18.65
N CYS A 709 -18.31 27.50 17.66
CA CYS A 709 -16.98 28.02 17.93
C CYS A 709 -16.97 29.54 18.17
N GLN A 710 -16.64 29.97 19.39
CA GLN A 710 -16.56 31.39 19.78
C GLN A 710 -15.12 31.84 20.05
N GLU A 711 -14.87 33.16 20.10
CA GLU A 711 -13.50 33.70 20.23
C GLU A 711 -12.84 33.32 21.57
N ASP A 712 -13.58 33.32 22.67
CA ASP A 712 -13.07 33.02 24.02
C ASP A 712 -12.88 31.52 24.30
N GLU A 713 -13.14 30.68 23.31
CA GLU A 713 -13.08 29.21 23.41
C GLU A 713 -11.81 28.62 22.79
N PHE A 714 -11.02 29.43 22.08
CA PHE A 714 -9.77 28.99 21.47
C PHE A 714 -8.57 29.38 22.32
N GLU A 715 -7.70 28.40 22.55
CA GLU A 715 -6.40 28.57 23.18
C GLU A 715 -5.30 28.07 22.23
N PHE A 716 -4.16 28.76 22.23
CA PHE A 716 -3.03 28.46 21.36
C PHE A 716 -1.75 28.31 22.18
N THR A 717 -0.84 27.44 21.74
CA THR A 717 0.50 27.36 22.34
C THR A 717 1.38 28.53 21.89
N GLY A 718 2.46 28.83 22.63
CA GLY A 718 3.51 29.75 22.18
C GLY A 718 4.65 29.04 21.42
N LYS A 719 5.72 29.77 21.09
CA LYS A 719 6.90 29.24 20.39
C LYS A 719 7.69 28.24 21.24
N GLU A 720 7.54 28.32 22.55
CA GLU A 720 8.12 27.41 23.52
C GLU A 720 7.48 26.01 23.50
N ALA A 721 6.27 25.85 22.96
CA ALA A 721 5.58 24.57 22.90
C ALA A 721 4.99 24.32 21.50
N LEU A 722 5.68 23.52 20.69
CA LEU A 722 5.25 23.15 19.34
C LEU A 722 4.76 21.70 19.34
N LEU A 723 3.53 21.46 18.91
CA LEU A 723 2.96 20.12 18.89
C LEU A 723 3.50 19.31 17.69
N ALA A 724 3.61 18.01 17.84
CA ALA A 724 3.81 17.09 16.72
C ALA A 724 2.54 17.06 15.86
N GLY A 725 2.68 17.49 14.61
CA GLY A 725 1.58 17.53 13.65
C GLY A 725 1.43 16.21 12.91
N THR A 726 0.21 15.66 12.90
CA THR A 726 -0.11 14.42 12.18
C THR A 726 -1.41 14.59 11.41
N ARG A 727 -1.44 14.00 10.20
CA ARG A 727 -2.63 13.92 9.35
C ARG A 727 -3.66 12.95 9.92
N TRP A 728 -3.22 11.97 10.69
CA TRP A 728 -4.02 10.84 11.14
C TRP A 728 -4.42 10.91 12.62
N GLY A 729 -4.00 11.95 13.33
CA GLY A 729 -4.38 12.23 14.72
C GLY A 729 -3.64 11.41 15.78
N HIS A 730 -4.08 11.59 17.01
CA HIS A 730 -3.55 10.95 18.23
C HIS A 730 -4.69 10.19 18.91
N MET A 731 -4.53 8.88 19.11
CA MET A 731 -5.51 8.09 19.83
C MET A 731 -5.43 8.41 21.33
N SER A 732 -6.58 8.81 21.87
CA SER A 732 -6.74 9.17 23.28
C SER A 732 -7.13 7.96 24.10
N ASP A 733 -6.76 7.99 25.37
CA ASP A 733 -7.22 7.06 26.40
C ASP A 733 -8.40 7.72 27.13
N GLY A 734 -9.60 7.20 26.94
CA GLY A 734 -10.81 7.90 27.33
C GLY A 734 -10.94 9.25 26.60
N ILE A 735 -11.35 10.26 27.36
CA ILE A 735 -11.33 11.67 26.94
C ILE A 735 -10.04 12.40 27.35
N THR A 736 -8.91 11.72 27.61
CA THR A 736 -7.64 12.38 27.96
C THR A 736 -6.74 12.55 26.73
N TYR A 737 -6.37 13.78 26.41
CA TYR A 737 -5.38 14.04 25.37
C TYR A 737 -3.94 13.90 25.91
N ARG A 738 -3.14 13.04 25.29
CA ARG A 738 -1.68 12.97 25.48
C ARG A 738 -1.01 13.28 24.14
N ILE A 739 -0.37 14.44 24.03
CA ILE A 739 0.03 14.99 22.73
C ILE A 739 1.55 15.15 22.69
N PRO A 740 2.24 14.48 21.76
CA PRO A 740 3.68 14.67 21.57
C PRO A 740 3.97 16.12 21.18
N ALA A 741 4.99 16.72 21.78
CA ALA A 741 5.36 18.11 21.55
C ALA A 741 6.86 18.36 21.78
N THR A 742 7.37 19.44 21.21
CA THR A 742 8.65 20.03 21.59
C THR A 742 8.37 21.18 22.57
N ILE A 743 8.78 21.03 23.83
CA ILE A 743 8.63 22.00 24.91
C ILE A 743 10.01 22.56 25.32
N GLY A 744 10.22 23.87 25.19
CA GLY A 744 11.49 24.53 25.53
C GLY A 744 12.69 23.99 24.74
N GLY A 745 12.45 23.51 23.50
CA GLY A 745 13.47 22.85 22.68
C GLY A 745 13.77 21.39 23.04
N LYS A 746 13.01 20.79 23.98
CA LYS A 746 13.12 19.38 24.36
C LYS A 746 11.89 18.61 23.90
N ASP A 747 12.07 17.35 23.55
CA ASP A 747 10.94 16.47 23.28
C ASP A 747 10.17 16.14 24.54
N GLY A 748 8.89 15.87 24.39
CA GLY A 748 7.99 15.63 25.50
C GLY A 748 6.57 15.42 25.05
N PHE A 749 5.65 15.48 26.00
CA PHE A 749 4.23 15.45 25.70
C PHE A 749 3.42 16.27 26.71
N ILE A 750 2.36 16.87 26.19
CA ILE A 750 1.38 17.65 26.94
C ILE A 750 0.22 16.73 27.27
N VAL A 751 -0.20 16.73 28.54
CA VAL A 751 -1.33 15.93 29.03
C VAL A 751 -2.47 16.87 29.41
N MET A 752 -3.61 16.73 28.73
CA MET A 752 -4.85 17.43 29.04
C MET A 752 -5.88 16.41 29.50
N LYS A 753 -5.91 16.17 30.81
CA LYS A 753 -6.90 15.33 31.48
C LYS A 753 -7.98 16.24 32.09
N PRO A 754 -9.27 15.99 31.85
CA PRO A 754 -10.31 16.80 32.45
C PRO A 754 -10.47 16.50 33.94
N ASP A 755 -10.73 17.54 34.72
CA ASP A 755 -11.11 17.44 36.14
C ASP A 755 -12.64 17.51 36.25
N GLY A 756 -13.28 16.39 35.94
CA GLY A 756 -14.74 16.30 35.85
C GLY A 756 -15.33 17.14 34.72
N PHE A 757 -16.55 17.63 34.95
CA PHE A 757 -17.30 18.45 34.01
C PHE A 757 -17.64 19.80 34.64
N ASP A 758 -17.66 20.85 33.84
CA ASP A 758 -18.10 22.16 34.28
C ASP A 758 -19.64 22.24 34.39
N LYS A 759 -20.15 23.41 34.79
CA LYS A 759 -21.59 23.68 34.96
C LYS A 759 -22.42 23.52 33.68
N ASN A 760 -21.78 23.56 32.51
CA ASN A 760 -22.42 23.42 31.20
C ASN A 760 -22.30 21.97 30.67
N GLY A 761 -21.74 21.07 31.47
CA GLY A 761 -21.55 19.66 31.12
C GLY A 761 -20.37 19.42 30.19
N VAL A 762 -19.45 20.38 30.04
CA VAL A 762 -18.29 20.27 29.15
C VAL A 762 -17.10 19.76 29.97
N PRO A 763 -16.24 18.85 29.44
CA PRO A 763 -15.12 18.35 30.23
C PRO A 763 -14.17 19.48 30.63
N ASN A 764 -13.88 19.56 31.92
CA ASN A 764 -13.12 20.66 32.51
C ASN A 764 -11.61 20.42 32.35
N TYR A 765 -11.11 20.61 31.14
CA TYR A 765 -9.67 20.53 30.86
C TYR A 765 -8.89 21.71 31.47
N PRO A 766 -7.60 21.49 31.86
CA PRO A 766 -6.70 22.60 32.19
C PRO A 766 -6.54 23.54 31.00
N THR A 767 -6.17 24.80 31.26
CA THR A 767 -5.78 25.71 30.18
C THR A 767 -4.51 25.21 29.48
N MET A 768 -4.28 25.64 28.24
CA MET A 768 -3.08 25.26 27.48
C MET A 768 -1.81 25.65 28.24
N GLU A 769 -1.78 26.84 28.85
CA GLU A 769 -0.66 27.31 29.69
C GLU A 769 -0.41 26.37 30.88
N GLN A 770 -1.47 25.99 31.60
CA GLN A 770 -1.38 25.06 32.73
C GLN A 770 -0.85 23.69 32.28
N ALA A 771 -1.33 23.19 31.14
CA ALA A 771 -0.91 21.91 30.58
C ALA A 771 0.57 21.94 30.14
N ILE A 772 1.03 23.02 29.50
CA ILE A 772 2.43 23.21 29.11
C ILE A 772 3.35 23.27 30.35
N SER A 773 2.94 23.98 31.40
CA SER A 773 3.73 24.09 32.64
C SER A 773 3.97 22.75 33.35
N LYS A 774 3.11 21.76 33.08
CA LYS A 774 3.16 20.39 33.61
C LYS A 774 3.57 19.36 32.56
N ALA A 775 4.03 19.81 31.38
CA ALA A 775 4.41 18.91 30.31
C ALA A 775 5.54 17.97 30.74
N VAL A 776 5.47 16.73 30.29
CA VAL A 776 6.49 15.72 30.57
C VAL A 776 7.58 15.86 29.54
N THR A 777 8.84 15.96 29.97
CA THR A 777 10.00 16.08 29.07
C THR A 777 10.77 14.77 28.99
N VAL A 778 11.14 14.38 27.79
CA VAL A 778 12.01 13.24 27.50
C VAL A 778 13.47 13.70 27.61
N SER A 779 14.34 12.82 28.12
CA SER A 779 15.77 13.13 28.24
C SER A 779 16.43 13.23 26.85
N LYS A 780 17.55 13.97 26.75
CA LYS A 780 18.27 14.12 25.48
C LYS A 780 18.77 12.80 24.89
N THR A 781 19.08 11.81 25.73
CA THR A 781 19.55 10.48 25.29
C THR A 781 18.41 9.59 24.80
N GLU A 782 17.18 9.86 25.24
CA GLU A 782 15.98 9.12 24.85
C GLU A 782 15.16 9.81 23.74
N SER A 783 15.46 11.09 23.48
CA SER A 783 14.84 11.93 22.47
C SER A 783 15.06 11.37 21.05
N LEU A 784 14.04 11.50 20.20
CA LEU A 784 14.12 11.20 18.76
C LEU A 784 14.64 12.41 17.95
N GLY A 785 14.95 13.52 18.62
CA GLY A 785 15.08 14.84 18.01
C GLY A 785 13.72 15.55 17.90
N GLN A 786 13.75 16.86 17.65
CA GLN A 786 12.60 17.78 17.70
C GLN A 786 11.26 17.15 17.25
N PHE A 787 10.44 16.71 18.21
CA PHE A 787 9.15 16.03 17.98
C PHE A 787 8.23 16.81 17.03
N ALA A 788 8.25 18.14 17.08
CA ALA A 788 7.48 18.97 16.16
C ALA A 788 7.90 18.77 14.68
N SER A 789 9.15 18.42 14.41
CA SER A 789 9.65 18.20 13.04
C SER A 789 9.30 16.81 12.48
N ILE A 790 8.95 15.86 13.34
CA ILE A 790 8.53 14.52 12.92
C ILE A 790 7.00 14.46 12.81
N ARG A 791 6.51 13.77 11.78
CA ARG A 791 5.11 13.34 11.73
C ARG A 791 5.04 12.06 12.57
N ALA A 792 4.38 12.16 13.72
CA ALA A 792 4.28 11.05 14.66
C ALA A 792 2.83 10.91 15.12
N GLU A 793 2.13 9.93 14.58
CA GLU A 793 0.87 9.45 15.11
C GLU A 793 1.13 8.78 16.45
N SER A 794 0.24 8.95 17.41
CA SER A 794 0.40 8.34 18.72
C SER A 794 -0.83 7.59 19.17
N GLN A 795 -0.59 6.64 20.06
CA GLN A 795 -1.60 5.97 20.85
C GLN A 795 -1.14 5.91 22.30
N THR A 796 -2.12 5.93 23.19
CA THR A 796 -1.92 5.72 24.62
C THR A 796 -2.47 4.35 24.99
N ASP A 797 -1.69 3.52 25.69
CA ASP A 797 -2.16 2.24 26.23
C ASP A 797 -2.87 2.39 27.58
N ARG A 798 -3.44 1.29 28.12
CA ARG A 798 -4.14 1.32 29.42
C ARG A 798 -3.30 1.78 30.61
N SER A 799 -1.97 1.69 30.50
CA SER A 799 -1.02 2.10 31.54
C SER A 799 -0.62 3.56 31.40
N GLY A 800 -1.13 4.25 30.39
CA GLY A 800 -0.79 5.62 30.06
C GLY A 800 0.54 5.77 29.32
N ASN A 801 1.13 4.68 28.84
CA ASN A 801 2.34 4.74 28.02
C ASN A 801 1.99 5.32 26.65
N LEU A 802 2.83 6.23 26.16
CA LEU A 802 2.66 6.89 24.87
C LEU A 802 3.50 6.16 23.81
N ILE A 803 2.84 5.56 22.82
CA ILE A 803 3.47 4.86 21.71
C ILE A 803 3.42 5.77 20.48
N LEU A 804 4.58 6.05 19.88
CA LEU A 804 4.74 6.91 18.72
C LEU A 804 5.07 6.10 17.48
N ASN A 805 4.22 6.23 16.45
CA ASN A 805 4.50 5.73 15.10
C ASN A 805 5.45 6.70 14.38
N SER A 806 6.75 6.55 14.63
CA SER A 806 7.79 7.43 14.07
C SER A 806 8.78 6.68 13.18
N THR A 807 9.56 7.44 12.40
CA THR A 807 10.69 6.96 11.59
C THR A 807 12.00 7.52 12.16
N PRO A 808 13.10 6.75 12.19
CA PRO A 808 13.25 5.38 11.70
C PRO A 808 12.75 4.31 12.68
N ASN A 809 12.26 4.69 13.87
CA ASN A 809 11.80 3.76 14.89
C ASN A 809 10.44 4.17 15.43
N MET A 810 9.55 3.20 15.64
CA MET A 810 8.42 3.31 16.55
C MET A 810 8.95 3.24 17.98
N VAL A 811 8.46 4.08 18.88
CA VAL A 811 8.99 4.18 20.25
C VAL A 811 7.87 4.30 21.26
N ALA A 812 8.00 3.65 22.41
CA ALA A 812 7.11 3.85 23.54
C ALA A 812 7.80 4.58 24.70
N PHE A 813 7.07 5.49 25.34
CA PHE A 813 7.48 6.21 26.53
C PHE A 813 6.52 5.92 27.69
N SER A 814 7.05 5.80 28.90
CA SER A 814 6.25 5.78 30.12
C SER A 814 5.55 7.13 30.34
N PRO A 815 4.52 7.22 31.21
CA PRO A 815 3.89 8.49 31.56
C PRO A 815 4.88 9.56 32.07
N GLU A 816 6.04 9.16 32.59
CA GLU A 816 7.11 10.02 33.10
C GLU A 816 8.16 10.38 32.04
N GLY A 817 8.01 9.93 30.80
CA GLY A 817 8.91 10.25 29.68
C GLY A 817 10.14 9.36 29.56
N LYS A 818 10.17 8.20 30.25
CA LYS A 818 11.23 7.19 30.08
C LYS A 818 10.94 6.34 28.83
N LYS A 819 11.90 6.18 27.93
CA LYS A 819 11.80 5.23 26.81
C LYS A 819 11.70 3.80 27.36
N LEU A 820 10.71 3.05 26.88
CA LEU A 820 10.45 1.67 27.30
C LEU A 820 11.02 0.67 26.28
N TRP A 821 10.76 0.90 25.00
CA TRP A 821 11.22 0.06 23.90
C TRP A 821 11.17 0.84 22.58
N PHE A 822 11.81 0.28 21.56
CA PHE A 822 11.66 0.73 20.18
C PHE A 822 11.54 -0.45 19.23
N PHE A 823 10.96 -0.19 18.06
CA PHE A 823 10.84 -1.14 16.95
C PHE A 823 11.19 -0.44 15.64
N LYS A 824 11.99 -1.10 14.79
CA LYS A 824 12.46 -0.52 13.52
C LYS A 824 11.30 -0.27 12.55
N ASN A 825 11.22 0.94 12.01
CA ASN A 825 10.06 1.47 11.32
C ASN A 825 10.48 2.45 10.22
N ASN A 826 11.16 1.95 9.19
CA ASN A 826 11.82 2.79 8.19
C ASN A 826 10.87 3.46 7.19
N TRP A 827 9.70 2.89 6.96
CA TRP A 827 8.82 3.24 5.83
C TRP A 827 7.45 3.73 6.29
N VAL A 828 7.42 4.63 7.28
CA VAL A 828 6.18 5.16 7.87
C VAL A 828 5.38 5.99 6.88
N GLY A 829 4.06 5.82 6.92
CA GLY A 829 3.12 6.64 6.18
C GLY A 829 3.09 6.36 4.67
N VAL A 830 2.21 7.06 3.97
CA VAL A 830 2.01 6.94 2.51
C VAL A 830 3.32 7.15 1.77
N HIS A 831 4.03 8.25 2.03
CA HIS A 831 5.27 8.59 1.32
C HIS A 831 6.42 7.64 1.65
N GLY A 832 6.54 7.18 2.90
CA GLY A 832 7.55 6.19 3.27
C GLY A 832 7.32 4.86 2.56
N SER A 833 6.05 4.47 2.39
CA SER A 833 5.65 3.24 1.70
C SER A 833 6.03 3.19 0.22
N HIS A 834 6.05 4.33 -0.48
CA HIS A 834 6.41 4.37 -1.91
C HIS A 834 7.87 3.97 -2.16
N ASN A 835 8.72 4.13 -1.15
CA ASN A 835 10.13 3.73 -1.15
C ASN A 835 10.36 2.40 -0.40
N ALA A 836 9.28 1.73 0.04
CA ALA A 836 9.40 0.44 0.71
C ALA A 836 9.69 -0.66 -0.30
N PRO A 837 10.60 -1.60 0.02
CA PRO A 837 10.74 -2.82 -0.78
C PRO A 837 9.45 -3.65 -0.67
N LEU A 838 9.39 -4.75 -1.41
CA LEU A 838 8.29 -5.69 -1.31
C LEU A 838 8.14 -6.24 0.12
N PRO A 839 6.92 -6.67 0.49
CA PRO A 839 6.63 -7.10 1.84
C PRO A 839 7.49 -8.30 2.22
N VAL A 840 8.13 -8.19 3.39
CA VAL A 840 8.78 -9.30 4.08
C VAL A 840 8.08 -9.45 5.42
N SER A 841 7.83 -10.69 5.85
CA SER A 841 7.21 -10.95 7.14
C SER A 841 8.07 -10.42 8.29
N GLY A 842 7.43 -9.89 9.33
CA GLY A 842 8.12 -9.30 10.48
C GLY A 842 8.67 -7.88 10.24
N GLN A 843 8.47 -7.31 9.05
CA GLN A 843 8.81 -5.92 8.73
C GLN A 843 7.56 -5.09 8.50
N MET A 844 7.42 -4.02 9.30
CA MET A 844 6.39 -3.01 9.07
C MET A 844 6.78 -2.12 7.88
N GLN A 845 5.84 -1.93 6.97
CA GLN A 845 6.01 -1.12 5.78
C GLN A 845 4.73 -0.34 5.52
N GLY A 846 4.86 0.98 5.37
CA GLY A 846 3.74 1.85 5.05
C GLY A 846 2.69 1.96 6.14
N ASN A 847 3.00 1.58 7.37
CA ASN A 847 2.11 1.74 8.52
C ASN A 847 1.72 3.21 8.70
N LEU A 848 0.41 3.47 8.73
CA LEU A 848 -0.15 4.81 8.69
C LEU A 848 -0.45 5.33 10.09
N PHE A 849 -1.29 4.62 10.84
CA PHE A 849 -1.72 5.03 12.18
C PHE A 849 -2.28 3.84 12.98
N PHE A 850 -2.57 4.08 14.25
CA PHE A 850 -3.17 3.11 15.15
C PHE A 850 -4.68 2.98 14.91
N LEU A 851 -5.19 1.76 14.80
CA LEU A 851 -6.62 1.47 14.69
C LEU A 851 -7.28 1.25 16.05
N GLY A 852 -6.50 1.03 17.10
CA GLY A 852 -6.98 0.78 18.46
C GLY A 852 -6.13 -0.28 19.16
N ASP A 853 -6.47 -0.53 20.42
CA ASP A 853 -5.88 -1.57 21.26
C ASP A 853 -6.93 -2.45 21.94
N ALA A 854 -6.47 -3.60 22.40
CA ALA A 854 -7.29 -4.57 23.09
C ALA A 854 -6.47 -5.38 24.10
N GLY A 855 -7.02 -5.55 25.30
CA GLY A 855 -6.44 -6.42 26.32
C GLY A 855 -6.41 -7.88 25.93
N ILE A 856 -5.22 -8.47 25.97
CA ILE A 856 -5.01 -9.92 25.85
C ILE A 856 -4.98 -10.58 27.23
N ASP A 857 -4.33 -9.93 28.19
CA ASP A 857 -4.24 -10.35 29.58
C ASP A 857 -4.23 -9.11 30.51
N ASP A 858 -3.97 -9.31 31.81
CA ASP A 858 -4.00 -8.24 32.82
C ASP A 858 -2.91 -7.17 32.60
N LYS A 859 -1.89 -7.43 31.78
CA LYS A 859 -0.71 -6.58 31.60
C LYS A 859 -0.39 -6.24 30.15
N THR A 860 -0.92 -7.01 29.20
CA THR A 860 -0.60 -6.91 27.78
C THR A 860 -1.81 -6.42 26.98
N ASP A 861 -1.61 -5.33 26.27
CA ASP A 861 -2.47 -4.89 25.18
C ASP A 861 -1.85 -5.27 23.84
N ALA A 862 -2.68 -5.72 22.90
CA ALA A 862 -2.33 -5.69 21.48
C ALA A 862 -2.87 -4.41 20.86
N PHE A 863 -2.05 -3.72 20.09
CA PHE A 863 -2.48 -2.62 19.23
C PHE A 863 -2.25 -2.97 17.76
N MET A 864 -3.08 -2.40 16.90
CA MET A 864 -3.05 -2.65 15.45
C MET A 864 -2.74 -1.38 14.67
N LEU A 865 -1.90 -1.48 13.64
CA LEU A 865 -1.70 -0.44 12.63
C LEU A 865 -2.15 -0.92 11.26
N ASN A 866 -2.82 -0.04 10.51
CA ASN A 866 -3.06 -0.23 9.08
C ASN A 866 -1.82 0.14 8.26
N GLY A 867 -1.67 -0.50 7.10
CA GLY A 867 -0.62 -0.20 6.11
C GLY A 867 -1.18 0.36 4.82
N ASN A 868 -0.44 1.29 4.20
CA ASN A 868 -0.81 1.94 2.95
C ASN A 868 -1.09 0.96 1.80
N HIS A 869 -0.47 -0.21 1.80
CA HIS A 869 -0.65 -1.21 0.75
C HIS A 869 -1.53 -2.38 1.20
N GLY A 870 -2.32 -2.22 2.26
CA GLY A 870 -3.34 -3.18 2.68
C GLY A 870 -2.91 -4.19 3.76
N ARG A 871 -1.60 -4.31 4.07
CA ARG A 871 -1.09 -5.14 5.19
C ARG A 871 -1.27 -4.45 6.52
N TYR A 872 -1.85 -5.16 7.49
CA TYR A 872 -2.07 -4.64 8.84
C TYR A 872 -1.12 -5.34 9.80
N PHE A 873 -0.60 -4.60 10.78
CA PHE A 873 0.42 -5.08 11.69
C PHE A 873 -0.12 -5.06 13.11
N ILE A 874 0.11 -6.13 13.87
CA ILE A 874 -0.30 -6.20 15.27
C ILE A 874 0.93 -6.41 16.15
N LEU A 875 1.01 -5.61 17.21
CA LEU A 875 2.12 -5.60 18.15
C LEU A 875 1.55 -5.51 19.58
N THR A 876 2.36 -5.87 20.56
CA THR A 876 2.02 -5.66 21.97
C THR A 876 2.53 -4.31 22.48
N ASN A 877 1.86 -3.76 23.49
CA ASN A 877 2.26 -2.53 24.16
C ASN A 877 3.65 -2.60 24.84
N ASP A 878 4.22 -3.79 25.03
CA ASP A 878 5.60 -4.02 25.47
C ASP A 878 6.61 -4.26 24.33
N GLY A 879 6.22 -3.97 23.08
CA GLY A 879 7.13 -3.91 21.94
C GLY A 879 7.47 -5.26 21.31
N PHE A 880 6.57 -6.25 21.36
CA PHE A 880 6.67 -7.46 20.54
C PHE A 880 5.86 -7.30 19.27
N TYR A 881 6.48 -7.58 18.13
CA TYR A 881 5.74 -7.87 16.91
C TYR A 881 5.00 -9.21 17.08
N LEU A 882 3.69 -9.21 16.82
CA LEU A 882 2.90 -10.43 16.88
C LEU A 882 2.77 -11.02 15.48
N ASP A 883 2.06 -10.33 14.59
CA ASP A 883 1.79 -10.83 13.25
C ASP A 883 1.43 -9.70 12.26
N GLU A 884 1.23 -10.10 11.02
CA GLU A 884 0.63 -9.32 9.96
C GLU A 884 -0.60 -9.99 9.38
N MET A 885 -1.52 -9.18 8.89
CA MET A 885 -2.79 -9.61 8.31
C MET A 885 -3.01 -8.95 6.96
N PHE A 886 -3.84 -9.60 6.16
CA PHE A 886 -4.23 -9.20 4.79
C PHE A 886 -3.09 -9.23 3.77
N ARG A 887 -3.46 -9.28 2.49
CA ARG A 887 -2.50 -9.26 1.39
C ARG A 887 -2.04 -7.83 1.09
N ASP A 888 -0.75 -7.70 0.80
CA ASP A 888 -0.22 -6.48 0.20
C ASP A 888 -0.72 -6.37 -1.23
N VAL A 889 -1.30 -5.25 -1.63
CA VAL A 889 -1.78 -5.06 -3.00
C VAL A 889 -0.67 -5.27 -4.03
N ARG A 890 0.60 -5.01 -3.68
CA ARG A 890 1.76 -5.19 -4.55
C ARG A 890 2.11 -6.64 -4.84
N MET A 891 1.47 -7.59 -4.17
CA MET A 891 1.79 -9.02 -4.30
C MET A 891 0.82 -9.77 -5.21
N GLY A 892 -0.16 -9.11 -5.82
CA GLY A 892 -1.10 -9.79 -6.69
C GLY A 892 -2.22 -10.55 -5.93
N GLY A 893 -3.00 -11.32 -6.68
CA GLY A 893 -3.94 -12.32 -6.17
C GLY A 893 -5.41 -11.92 -6.17
N ALA A 894 -6.26 -12.87 -5.78
CA ALA A 894 -7.71 -12.77 -5.86
C ALA A 894 -8.28 -11.56 -5.11
N ARG A 895 -9.37 -10.99 -5.62
CA ARG A 895 -10.14 -9.92 -4.96
C ARG A 895 -11.19 -10.46 -4.00
N ASP A 896 -10.71 -11.08 -2.93
CA ASP A 896 -11.56 -11.60 -1.84
C ASP A 896 -11.53 -10.68 -0.61
N ASP A 897 -12.20 -11.10 0.46
CA ASP A 897 -12.27 -10.34 1.71
C ASP A 897 -10.92 -10.19 2.43
N MET A 898 -9.85 -10.83 1.96
CA MET A 898 -8.49 -10.69 2.49
C MET A 898 -7.65 -9.63 1.77
N LEU A 899 -8.19 -9.02 0.70
CA LEU A 899 -7.59 -7.86 0.02
C LEU A 899 -8.31 -6.58 0.47
N ILE A 900 -7.67 -5.78 1.33
CA ILE A 900 -8.24 -4.50 1.77
C ILE A 900 -8.12 -3.42 0.68
N GLY A 901 -7.10 -3.52 -0.18
CA GLY A 901 -6.69 -2.48 -1.11
C GLY A 901 -5.61 -1.58 -0.52
N GLY A 902 -5.08 -0.65 -1.33
CA GLY A 902 -4.19 0.38 -0.80
C GLY A 902 -4.96 1.59 -0.30
N GLU A 903 -4.26 2.50 0.39
CA GLU A 903 -4.81 3.74 0.94
C GLU A 903 -6.01 3.50 1.88
N ALA A 904 -5.93 2.43 2.68
CA ALA A 904 -6.92 2.11 3.70
C ALA A 904 -6.82 3.11 4.88
N PHE A 905 -7.43 4.29 4.73
CA PHE A 905 -7.38 5.40 5.67
C PHE A 905 -8.39 5.38 6.81
N GLY A 906 -9.10 4.28 7.03
CA GLY A 906 -9.96 4.13 8.19
C GLY A 906 -10.06 2.72 8.73
N GLY A 907 -10.76 2.62 9.85
CA GLY A 907 -10.97 1.38 10.57
C GLY A 907 -10.82 1.58 12.07
N PHE A 908 -11.17 0.53 12.80
CA PHE A 908 -11.10 0.51 14.24
C PHE A 908 -10.93 -0.92 14.74
N PHE A 909 -10.05 -1.13 15.71
CA PHE A 909 -9.75 -2.42 16.31
C PHE A 909 -10.02 -2.37 17.80
N GLY A 910 -10.66 -3.42 18.34
CA GLY A 910 -10.63 -3.67 19.77
C GLY A 910 -11.41 -4.91 20.19
N LYS A 911 -11.69 -5.02 21.49
CA LYS A 911 -12.36 -6.18 22.09
C LYS A 911 -13.80 -5.85 22.44
N SER A 912 -14.72 -6.80 22.29
CA SER A 912 -16.07 -6.63 22.84
C SER A 912 -16.11 -7.10 24.28
N ASP A 913 -16.71 -6.30 25.16
CA ASP A 913 -16.93 -6.64 26.56
C ASP A 913 -18.02 -7.71 26.72
N LYS A 914 -18.90 -7.85 25.73
CA LYS A 914 -20.06 -8.75 25.75
C LYS A 914 -19.67 -10.21 25.51
N ASP A 915 -18.77 -10.47 24.55
CA ASP A 915 -18.38 -11.83 24.17
C ASP A 915 -16.88 -12.12 24.31
N GLY A 916 -16.08 -11.12 24.70
CA GLY A 916 -14.63 -11.24 24.89
C GLY A 916 -13.84 -11.42 23.60
N LYS A 917 -14.46 -11.30 22.42
CA LYS A 917 -13.80 -11.48 21.13
C LYS A 917 -13.22 -10.17 20.60
N TYR A 918 -12.26 -10.31 19.69
CA TYR A 918 -11.58 -9.19 19.05
C TYR A 918 -12.20 -8.93 17.68
N TYR A 919 -12.47 -7.67 17.39
CA TYR A 919 -13.09 -7.23 16.15
C TYR A 919 -12.27 -6.14 15.47
N LEU A 920 -12.27 -6.19 14.15
CA LEU A 920 -11.73 -5.16 13.28
C LEU A 920 -12.82 -4.73 12.30
N ILE A 921 -13.10 -3.44 12.26
CA ILE A 921 -13.81 -2.81 11.15
C ILE A 921 -12.80 -2.11 10.25
N THR A 922 -12.85 -2.34 8.95
CA THR A 922 -12.02 -1.64 7.96
C THR A 922 -12.56 -1.81 6.53
N GLY A 923 -11.88 -1.26 5.52
CA GLY A 923 -12.21 -1.48 4.10
C GLY A 923 -12.38 -0.19 3.30
N SER A 924 -11.81 -0.15 2.10
CA SER A 924 -11.98 0.93 1.11
C SER A 924 -13.26 0.79 0.28
N SER A 925 -13.83 -0.42 0.28
CA SER A 925 -15.04 -0.84 -0.43
C SER A 925 -15.95 -1.55 0.58
N GLY A 926 -16.94 -0.80 1.10
CA GLY A 926 -17.80 -1.18 2.22
C GLY A 926 -17.06 -1.15 3.56
N TYR A 927 -17.79 -0.97 4.66
CA TYR A 927 -17.23 -1.22 5.99
C TYR A 927 -17.30 -2.73 6.26
N ARG A 928 -16.15 -3.39 6.22
CA ARG A 928 -16.00 -4.84 6.42
C ARG A 928 -15.67 -5.14 7.88
N ILE A 929 -16.32 -6.15 8.43
CA ILE A 929 -16.16 -6.58 9.82
C ILE A 929 -15.46 -7.94 9.84
N TYR A 930 -14.38 -8.02 10.62
CA TYR A 930 -13.61 -9.22 10.84
C TYR A 930 -13.59 -9.56 12.33
N GLN A 931 -13.70 -10.84 12.66
CA GLN A 931 -13.27 -11.35 13.96
C GLN A 931 -11.77 -11.67 13.88
N ILE A 932 -10.98 -11.23 14.86
CA ILE A 932 -9.55 -11.55 14.95
C ILE A 932 -9.39 -12.74 15.90
N GLU A 933 -8.84 -13.85 15.40
CA GLU A 933 -8.67 -15.10 16.14
C GLU A 933 -7.20 -15.33 16.52
N GLY A 934 -6.96 -15.98 17.66
CA GLY A 934 -5.62 -16.42 18.10
C GLY A 934 -4.91 -15.50 19.11
N LEU A 935 -5.41 -14.29 19.35
CA LEU A 935 -4.82 -13.34 20.31
C LEU A 935 -4.87 -13.83 21.77
N ASP A 936 -5.91 -14.59 22.13
CA ASP A 936 -6.13 -15.19 23.44
C ASP A 936 -5.19 -16.36 23.76
N LYS A 937 -4.37 -16.81 22.80
CA LYS A 937 -3.53 -18.02 22.88
C LYS A 937 -2.02 -17.73 22.84
N ILE A 938 -1.62 -16.56 23.35
CA ILE A 938 -0.22 -16.15 23.42
C ILE A 938 0.47 -16.81 24.63
N LYS A 939 1.70 -17.29 24.42
CA LYS A 939 2.59 -17.80 25.48
C LYS A 939 3.90 -17.01 25.47
N ARG A 940 4.46 -16.78 26.65
CA ARG A 940 5.73 -16.06 26.83
C ARG A 940 6.74 -16.90 27.59
N SER A 941 8.01 -16.76 27.24
CA SER A 941 9.14 -17.35 27.97
C SER A 941 10.34 -16.40 27.96
N SER A 942 11.33 -16.64 28.81
CA SER A 942 12.53 -15.80 28.90
C SER A 942 13.70 -16.56 29.49
N GLY A 943 14.91 -16.07 29.27
CA GLY A 943 16.12 -16.56 29.90
C GLY A 943 17.31 -15.63 29.69
N GLU A 944 18.51 -16.08 30.07
CA GLU A 944 19.74 -15.29 29.97
C GLU A 944 20.65 -15.80 28.84
N VAL A 945 21.44 -14.90 28.26
CA VAL A 945 22.59 -15.20 27.40
C VAL A 945 23.77 -14.33 27.83
N SER A 946 24.95 -14.92 27.91
CA SER A 946 26.19 -14.19 28.24
C SER A 946 27.02 -13.99 26.98
N VAL A 947 27.49 -12.76 26.77
CA VAL A 947 28.31 -12.34 25.64
C VAL A 947 29.73 -12.11 26.09
N THR A 948 30.69 -12.82 25.48
CA THR A 948 32.13 -12.65 25.75
C THR A 948 32.81 -11.75 24.72
N GLN A 949 34.00 -11.25 25.05
CA GLN A 949 34.80 -10.41 24.16
C GLN A 949 35.21 -11.17 22.89
N GLU A 950 35.54 -12.46 23.01
CA GLU A 950 35.93 -13.33 21.89
C GLU A 950 34.79 -13.54 20.90
N GLN A 951 33.55 -13.65 21.41
CA GLN A 951 32.34 -13.74 20.59
C GLN A 951 32.11 -12.48 19.76
N LEU A 952 32.33 -11.30 20.34
CA LEU A 952 32.17 -10.02 19.63
C LEU A 952 33.25 -9.82 18.56
N ILE A 953 34.50 -10.23 18.80
CA ILE A 953 35.57 -10.20 17.79
C ILE A 953 35.19 -11.06 16.58
N SER A 954 34.61 -12.24 16.81
CA SER A 954 34.10 -13.09 15.73
C SER A 954 33.00 -12.41 14.92
N CYS A 955 32.04 -11.78 15.60
CA CYS A 955 30.91 -11.11 14.97
C CYS A 955 31.35 -9.89 14.13
N ASP A 956 32.28 -9.08 14.64
CA ASP A 956 32.85 -7.92 13.92
C ASP A 956 33.49 -8.33 12.59
N ARG A 957 34.26 -9.42 12.59
CA ARG A 957 34.89 -9.95 11.36
C ARG A 957 33.85 -10.39 10.33
N LYS A 958 32.83 -11.16 10.75
CA LYS A 958 31.73 -11.60 9.88
C LYS A 958 30.96 -10.40 9.32
N PHE A 959 30.73 -9.37 10.14
CA PHE A 959 30.04 -8.16 9.73
C PHE A 959 30.84 -7.35 8.69
N LYS A 960 32.14 -7.17 8.89
CA LYS A 960 33.04 -6.48 7.95
C LYS A 960 33.13 -7.18 6.60
N ALA A 961 33.23 -8.52 6.58
CA ALA A 961 33.27 -9.31 5.34
C ALA A 961 31.99 -9.16 4.49
N ARG A 962 30.80 -9.15 5.12
CA ARG A 962 29.51 -8.98 4.41
C ARG A 962 29.35 -7.58 3.79
N ARG A 963 29.99 -6.56 4.37
CA ARG A 963 29.88 -5.17 3.90
C ARG A 963 30.74 -4.91 2.65
N SER A 964 31.85 -5.63 2.49
CA SER A 964 32.71 -5.53 1.29
C SER A 964 32.10 -6.15 0.03
N GLU A 965 31.09 -7.03 0.15
CA GLU A 965 30.48 -7.75 -0.98
C GLU A 965 29.33 -6.98 -1.68
N LYS A 966 28.85 -5.85 -1.12
CA LYS A 966 27.62 -5.15 -1.59
C LYS A 966 27.84 -3.92 -2.49
N ALA A 967 29.02 -3.74 -3.08
CA ALA A 967 29.44 -2.46 -3.66
C ALA A 967 29.78 -2.46 -5.17
N GLU A 968 28.93 -3.00 -6.06
CA GLU A 968 29.08 -2.80 -7.52
C GLU A 968 27.79 -2.30 -8.20
N ASP A 969 27.91 -1.21 -8.98
CA ASP A 969 26.86 -0.61 -9.83
C ASP A 969 26.59 -1.50 -11.05
N VAL A 970 25.34 -1.94 -11.25
CA VAL A 970 24.97 -2.86 -12.34
C VAL A 970 24.61 -2.08 -13.63
N VAL A 971 25.32 -2.32 -14.73
CA VAL A 971 25.04 -1.77 -16.07
C VAL A 971 24.41 -2.85 -16.96
N GLY A 972 23.32 -2.52 -17.66
CA GLY A 972 22.62 -3.43 -18.59
C GLY A 972 23.19 -3.41 -20.01
N ILE A 973 22.91 -4.45 -20.82
CA ILE A 973 23.42 -4.57 -22.20
C ILE A 973 22.27 -4.75 -23.19
N ALA A 974 22.22 -3.93 -24.24
CA ALA A 974 21.38 -4.13 -25.42
C ALA A 974 22.24 -4.62 -26.60
N LEU A 975 21.97 -5.85 -27.06
CA LEU A 975 22.80 -6.51 -28.07
C LEU A 975 22.33 -6.19 -29.49
N ARG A 976 23.27 -5.83 -30.37
CA ARG A 976 22.98 -5.76 -31.80
C ARG A 976 22.86 -7.18 -32.38
N MET A 977 21.86 -7.42 -33.21
CA MET A 977 21.63 -8.73 -33.86
C MET A 977 21.75 -8.61 -35.39
N ASP A 978 22.61 -9.44 -35.98
CA ASP A 978 22.72 -9.54 -37.44
C ASP A 978 21.56 -10.34 -38.06
N LYS A 979 20.99 -11.26 -37.28
CA LYS A 979 19.83 -12.07 -37.66
C LYS A 979 18.64 -11.69 -36.79
N LYS A 980 17.54 -11.27 -37.43
CA LYS A 980 16.29 -10.90 -36.75
C LYS A 980 15.71 -12.11 -35.98
N PRO A 981 15.22 -11.91 -34.74
CA PRO A 981 14.49 -12.95 -34.01
C PRO A 981 13.12 -13.22 -34.64
N ASN A 982 12.62 -14.44 -34.48
CA ASN A 982 11.27 -14.82 -34.87
C ASN A 982 10.31 -14.46 -33.73
N ILE A 983 9.45 -13.48 -33.96
CA ILE A 983 8.45 -13.06 -32.97
C ILE A 983 7.31 -14.09 -32.92
N ASP A 984 7.48 -15.18 -32.15
CA ASP A 984 6.56 -16.31 -32.05
C ASP A 984 6.17 -16.69 -30.60
N GLY A 985 6.66 -15.92 -29.62
CA GLY A 985 6.45 -16.09 -28.18
C GLY A 985 7.51 -16.98 -27.50
N LYS A 986 8.59 -17.38 -28.19
CA LYS A 986 9.61 -18.30 -27.65
C LYS A 986 10.98 -17.63 -27.62
N ASP A 987 11.74 -17.86 -26.55
CA ASP A 987 13.04 -17.21 -26.36
C ASP A 987 14.25 -18.01 -26.89
N ASN A 988 14.02 -18.98 -27.79
CA ASN A 988 15.04 -19.96 -28.21
C ASN A 988 16.16 -19.37 -29.07
N ASP A 989 15.87 -18.31 -29.82
CA ASP A 989 16.77 -17.60 -30.72
C ASP A 989 17.39 -16.34 -30.08
N TRP A 990 17.12 -16.10 -28.79
CA TRP A 990 17.64 -14.97 -28.03
C TRP A 990 18.99 -15.27 -27.36
N PRO A 991 19.91 -14.29 -27.29
CA PRO A 991 21.16 -14.43 -26.55
C PRO A 991 20.92 -14.60 -25.05
N LYS A 992 21.67 -15.50 -24.40
CA LYS A 992 21.59 -15.69 -22.94
C LYS A 992 22.42 -14.68 -22.13
N THR A 993 23.28 -13.91 -22.80
CA THR A 993 24.36 -13.12 -22.18
C THR A 993 23.94 -11.70 -21.77
N ASN A 994 22.78 -11.20 -22.21
CA ASN A 994 22.30 -9.84 -21.93
C ASN A 994 21.00 -9.80 -21.10
N SER A 995 20.78 -10.83 -20.30
CA SER A 995 19.60 -10.95 -19.45
C SER A 995 19.60 -9.90 -18.32
N LEU A 996 18.58 -9.05 -18.31
CA LEU A 996 18.29 -8.08 -17.26
C LEU A 996 17.34 -8.72 -16.26
N LYS A 997 17.90 -9.34 -15.21
CA LYS A 997 17.12 -9.95 -14.13
C LYS A 997 17.02 -8.97 -12.96
N TRP A 998 15.84 -8.89 -12.36
CA TRP A 998 15.67 -8.18 -11.09
C TRP A 998 14.77 -8.96 -10.15
N ASP A 999 14.95 -8.69 -8.85
CA ASP A 999 14.11 -9.28 -7.83
C ASP A 999 12.82 -8.47 -7.69
N ALA A 1000 11.69 -9.13 -7.97
CA ALA A 1000 10.34 -8.63 -7.77
C ALA A 1000 9.62 -9.48 -6.71
N GLY A 1001 10.36 -9.96 -5.70
CA GLY A 1001 9.83 -10.77 -4.61
C GLY A 1001 9.64 -12.22 -5.04
N VAL A 1002 8.39 -12.69 -5.01
CA VAL A 1002 8.04 -14.03 -5.54
C VAL A 1002 8.12 -14.06 -7.07
N PHE A 1003 7.94 -12.91 -7.71
CA PHE A 1003 8.06 -12.77 -9.15
C PHE A 1003 9.53 -12.62 -9.54
N LYS A 1004 9.93 -13.27 -10.65
CA LYS A 1004 11.33 -13.25 -11.14
C LYS A 1004 11.37 -12.86 -12.63
N PRO A 1005 11.16 -11.57 -12.95
CA PRO A 1005 11.23 -11.09 -14.33
C PRO A 1005 12.64 -11.22 -14.90
N ASP A 1006 12.70 -11.52 -16.20
CA ASP A 1006 13.89 -11.50 -17.03
C ASP A 1006 13.53 -10.76 -18.33
N ALA A 1007 14.28 -9.70 -18.64
CA ALA A 1007 14.11 -8.95 -19.87
C ALA A 1007 15.39 -8.97 -20.71
N ARG A 1008 15.25 -8.98 -22.03
CA ARG A 1008 16.34 -8.86 -23.00
C ARG A 1008 16.01 -7.80 -24.01
N ILE A 1009 17.00 -6.97 -24.31
CA ILE A 1009 16.90 -5.92 -25.32
C ILE A 1009 17.89 -6.24 -26.43
N CYS A 1010 17.37 -6.32 -27.65
CA CYS A 1010 18.17 -6.49 -28.85
C CYS A 1010 17.76 -5.45 -29.90
N TRP A 1011 18.62 -5.18 -30.88
CA TRP A 1011 18.32 -4.20 -31.93
C TRP A 1011 19.03 -4.50 -33.24
N ASP A 1012 18.49 -3.98 -34.34
CA ASP A 1012 19.13 -3.93 -35.65
C ASP A 1012 18.95 -2.54 -36.30
N SER A 1013 19.28 -2.38 -37.59
CA SER A 1013 19.16 -1.09 -38.28
C SER A 1013 17.72 -0.57 -38.42
N GLU A 1014 16.70 -1.41 -38.23
CA GLU A 1014 15.30 -1.11 -38.47
C GLU A 1014 14.43 -1.22 -37.22
N ASN A 1015 14.72 -2.15 -36.30
CA ASN A 1015 13.85 -2.52 -35.19
C ASN A 1015 14.57 -2.58 -33.85
N LEU A 1016 13.83 -2.24 -32.81
CA LEU A 1016 14.10 -2.62 -31.43
C LEU A 1016 13.34 -3.91 -31.12
N TYR A 1017 14.00 -4.86 -30.50
CA TYR A 1017 13.44 -6.14 -30.09
C TYR A 1017 13.43 -6.26 -28.57
N LEU A 1018 12.30 -6.68 -28.01
CA LEU A 1018 12.14 -6.94 -26.58
C LEU A 1018 11.69 -8.38 -26.36
N CYS A 1019 12.31 -9.06 -25.39
CA CYS A 1019 11.84 -10.36 -24.89
C CYS A 1019 11.71 -10.30 -23.38
N TYR A 1020 10.54 -10.63 -22.87
CA TYR A 1020 10.26 -10.70 -21.44
C TYR A 1020 9.83 -12.12 -21.08
N LYS A 1021 10.39 -12.64 -20.01
CA LYS A 1021 9.94 -13.88 -19.37
C LYS A 1021 9.53 -13.58 -17.94
N VAL A 1022 8.28 -13.90 -17.62
CA VAL A 1022 7.66 -13.51 -16.36
C VAL A 1022 6.96 -14.71 -15.74
N LYS A 1023 7.24 -14.97 -14.46
CA LYS A 1023 6.44 -15.89 -13.66
C LYS A 1023 5.25 -15.14 -13.10
N ASP A 1024 4.06 -15.68 -13.28
CA ASP A 1024 2.79 -15.09 -12.88
C ASP A 1024 1.71 -16.17 -12.77
N GLU A 1025 0.98 -16.20 -11.66
CA GLU A 1025 -0.10 -17.17 -11.43
C GLU A 1025 -1.31 -16.92 -12.33
N SER A 1026 -1.51 -15.69 -12.81
CA SER A 1026 -2.56 -15.30 -13.75
C SER A 1026 -1.99 -14.76 -15.06
N PRO A 1027 -1.31 -15.60 -15.87
CA PRO A 1027 -0.38 -15.13 -16.88
C PRO A 1027 -1.04 -14.35 -18.01
N TRP A 1028 -0.62 -13.10 -18.15
CA TRP A 1028 -0.87 -12.22 -19.28
C TRP A 1028 -2.35 -11.87 -19.48
N VAL A 1029 -3.01 -11.43 -18.40
CA VAL A 1029 -4.43 -11.04 -18.37
C VAL A 1029 -4.59 -9.54 -18.17
N ASN A 1030 -5.27 -8.89 -19.11
CA ASN A 1030 -5.70 -7.50 -19.00
C ASN A 1030 -7.05 -7.33 -19.71
N THR A 1031 -8.08 -6.95 -18.95
CA THR A 1031 -9.45 -6.74 -19.42
C THR A 1031 -9.86 -5.27 -19.38
N GLY A 1032 -8.87 -4.38 -19.21
CA GLY A 1032 -9.05 -2.94 -19.27
C GLY A 1032 -9.78 -2.49 -20.52
N LYS A 1033 -10.78 -1.62 -20.31
CA LYS A 1033 -11.70 -1.22 -21.37
C LYS A 1033 -11.26 0.05 -22.10
N ASP A 1034 -10.34 0.81 -21.51
CA ASP A 1034 -9.70 1.98 -22.11
C ASP A 1034 -8.25 1.66 -22.44
N TRP A 1035 -7.93 1.61 -23.74
CA TRP A 1035 -6.59 1.27 -24.23
C TRP A 1035 -5.53 2.31 -23.79
N GLN A 1036 -5.94 3.54 -23.47
CA GLN A 1036 -5.02 4.61 -23.06
C GLN A 1036 -4.49 4.40 -21.63
N SER A 1037 -5.19 3.62 -20.81
CA SER A 1037 -4.90 3.43 -19.38
C SER A 1037 -4.67 1.97 -19.00
N LEU A 1038 -4.28 1.09 -19.92
CA LEU A 1038 -4.09 -0.34 -19.64
C LEU A 1038 -3.07 -0.64 -18.54
N PHE A 1039 -2.14 0.29 -18.29
CA PHE A 1039 -1.21 0.23 -17.16
C PHE A 1039 -1.90 0.25 -15.78
N LYS A 1040 -3.19 0.62 -15.71
CA LYS A 1040 -4.02 0.63 -14.50
C LYS A 1040 -4.88 -0.62 -14.32
N THR A 1041 -4.91 -1.52 -15.29
CA THR A 1041 -5.91 -2.59 -15.33
C THR A 1041 -5.32 -3.98 -15.23
N GLY A 1042 -4.25 -4.32 -15.93
CA GLY A 1042 -3.78 -5.71 -15.88
C GLY A 1042 -2.36 -5.88 -16.39
N ASP A 1043 -2.00 -7.13 -16.68
CA ASP A 1043 -0.65 -7.49 -17.04
C ASP A 1043 -0.15 -6.71 -18.23
N SER A 1044 1.05 -6.16 -18.07
CA SER A 1044 1.71 -5.42 -19.13
C SER A 1044 3.23 -5.52 -18.96
N ILE A 1045 3.98 -5.42 -20.06
CA ILE A 1045 5.42 -5.14 -20.00
C ILE A 1045 5.68 -3.69 -20.41
N ASP A 1046 6.78 -3.13 -19.94
CA ASP A 1046 7.07 -1.71 -20.03
C ASP A 1046 8.54 -1.46 -20.41
N LEU A 1047 8.77 -0.59 -21.39
CA LEU A 1047 10.09 -0.02 -21.68
C LEU A 1047 10.02 1.50 -21.52
N GLN A 1048 10.86 2.04 -20.65
CA GLN A 1048 11.09 3.47 -20.52
C GLN A 1048 12.49 3.79 -21.02
N ILE A 1049 12.63 4.73 -21.94
CA ILE A 1049 13.94 5.03 -22.54
C ILE A 1049 14.04 6.49 -22.97
N ALA A 1050 15.23 7.06 -22.76
CA ALA A 1050 15.62 8.35 -23.30
C ALA A 1050 16.13 8.19 -24.73
N THR A 1051 15.38 8.64 -25.74
CA THR A 1051 15.82 8.57 -27.15
C THR A 1051 16.66 9.77 -27.57
N ASP A 1052 16.76 10.81 -26.74
CA ASP A 1052 17.67 11.94 -26.93
C ASP A 1052 18.93 11.77 -26.06
N PRO A 1053 20.09 11.39 -26.65
CA PRO A 1053 21.33 11.19 -25.89
C PRO A 1053 21.90 12.50 -25.32
N ALA A 1054 21.41 13.67 -25.74
CA ALA A 1054 21.83 14.96 -25.21
C ALA A 1054 21.05 15.40 -23.96
N ALA A 1055 20.01 14.67 -23.56
CA ALA A 1055 19.22 14.99 -22.37
C ALA A 1055 20.06 14.86 -21.08
N ASP A 1056 19.90 15.80 -20.15
CA ASP A 1056 20.60 15.77 -18.85
C ASP A 1056 20.23 14.49 -18.09
N THR A 1057 21.24 13.66 -17.78
CA THR A 1057 21.07 12.37 -17.10
C THR A 1057 20.63 12.50 -15.64
N ARG A 1058 20.68 13.70 -15.05
CA ARG A 1058 20.23 13.98 -13.67
C ARG A 1058 18.85 14.63 -13.60
N ARG A 1059 18.12 14.69 -14.71
CA ARG A 1059 16.77 15.28 -14.77
C ARG A 1059 15.77 14.47 -13.93
N LYS A 1060 14.93 15.18 -13.18
CA LYS A 1060 13.88 14.58 -12.33
C LYS A 1060 12.53 14.36 -13.03
N GLY A 1061 12.39 14.87 -14.26
CA GLY A 1061 11.14 14.81 -15.01
C GLY A 1061 11.41 14.64 -16.50
N PRO A 1062 10.38 14.21 -17.27
CA PRO A 1062 10.54 13.87 -18.67
C PRO A 1062 10.84 15.10 -19.53
N VAL A 1063 11.71 14.93 -20.51
CA VAL A 1063 11.96 15.89 -21.58
C VAL A 1063 11.60 15.30 -22.94
N SER A 1064 11.69 16.10 -24.01
CA SER A 1064 11.50 15.61 -25.37
C SER A 1064 12.44 14.44 -25.65
N GLY A 1065 11.89 13.31 -26.12
CA GLY A 1065 12.64 12.07 -26.36
C GLY A 1065 12.55 11.04 -25.23
N ASP A 1066 12.01 11.42 -24.06
CA ASP A 1066 11.65 10.43 -23.04
C ASP A 1066 10.33 9.77 -23.41
N ILE A 1067 10.38 8.47 -23.64
CA ILE A 1067 9.21 7.68 -24.03
C ILE A 1067 8.96 6.54 -23.07
N ARG A 1068 7.70 6.11 -23.04
CA ARG A 1068 7.26 4.88 -22.41
C ARG A 1068 6.50 4.04 -23.43
N LEU A 1069 6.87 2.78 -23.56
CA LEU A 1069 6.24 1.81 -24.43
C LEU A 1069 5.65 0.70 -23.58
N LEU A 1070 4.32 0.61 -23.57
CA LEU A 1070 3.56 -0.41 -22.84
C LEU A 1070 3.04 -1.46 -23.81
N ILE A 1071 3.24 -2.74 -23.51
CA ILE A 1071 2.66 -3.85 -24.28
C ILE A 1071 1.69 -4.61 -23.37
N SER A 1072 0.47 -4.86 -23.83
CA SER A 1072 -0.58 -5.45 -22.99
C SER A 1072 -1.64 -6.19 -23.81
N PRO A 1073 -2.34 -7.20 -23.24
CA PRO A 1073 -3.59 -7.71 -23.80
C PRO A 1073 -4.63 -6.60 -23.95
N TYR A 1074 -5.39 -6.62 -25.04
CA TYR A 1074 -6.55 -5.76 -25.22
C TYR A 1074 -7.55 -6.39 -26.19
N GLY A 1075 -8.77 -6.67 -25.71
CA GLY A 1075 -9.74 -7.44 -26.45
C GLY A 1075 -9.25 -8.87 -26.72
N GLU A 1076 -9.33 -9.33 -27.96
CA GLU A 1076 -8.85 -10.66 -28.36
C GLU A 1076 -7.36 -10.69 -28.76
N GLY A 1077 -6.68 -9.54 -28.73
CA GLY A 1077 -5.29 -9.39 -29.21
C GLY A 1077 -4.35 -8.77 -28.18
N ASN A 1078 -3.18 -8.35 -28.68
CA ASN A 1078 -2.18 -7.60 -27.93
C ASN A 1078 -1.95 -6.25 -28.59
N VAL A 1079 -1.71 -5.21 -27.80
CA VAL A 1079 -1.46 -3.85 -28.28
C VAL A 1079 -0.14 -3.30 -27.75
N ALA A 1080 0.45 -2.39 -28.52
CA ALA A 1080 1.56 -1.54 -28.10
C ALA A 1080 1.09 -0.10 -27.96
N VAL A 1081 1.16 0.46 -26.75
CA VAL A 1081 0.79 1.84 -26.46
C VAL A 1081 2.06 2.66 -26.25
N LEU A 1082 2.28 3.65 -27.12
CA LEU A 1082 3.38 4.59 -27.02
C LEU A 1082 2.92 5.87 -26.32
N TYR A 1083 3.61 6.21 -25.24
CA TYR A 1083 3.46 7.45 -24.49
C TYR A 1083 4.70 8.32 -24.70
N ARG A 1084 4.50 9.50 -25.29
CA ARG A 1084 5.55 10.53 -25.43
C ARG A 1084 5.19 11.69 -24.52
N HIS A 1085 5.86 11.78 -23.38
CA HIS A 1085 5.51 12.75 -22.33
C HIS A 1085 5.69 14.17 -22.79
N ARG A 1086 6.74 14.46 -23.55
CA ARG A 1086 7.02 15.77 -24.14
C ARG A 1086 7.40 15.59 -25.61
N LEU A 1087 6.89 16.47 -26.46
CA LEU A 1087 7.20 16.54 -27.88
C LEU A 1087 8.21 17.66 -28.14
N LYS A 1088 8.87 17.62 -29.31
CA LYS A 1088 9.70 18.74 -29.76
C LYS A 1088 8.81 19.93 -30.12
N ASN A 1089 9.32 21.14 -29.88
CA ASN A 1089 8.62 22.37 -30.25
C ASN A 1089 8.16 22.33 -31.72
N GLY A 1090 6.84 22.44 -31.93
CA GLY A 1090 6.21 22.44 -33.25
C GLY A 1090 5.68 21.08 -33.73
N GLU A 1091 5.97 19.99 -33.03
CA GLU A 1091 5.31 18.70 -33.28
C GLU A 1091 3.86 18.71 -32.78
N LYS A 1092 2.97 18.01 -33.50
CA LYS A 1092 1.57 17.80 -33.10
C LYS A 1092 1.38 16.41 -32.52
N GLY A 1093 0.76 16.33 -31.34
CA GLY A 1093 0.44 15.09 -30.64
C GLY A 1093 -1.05 14.89 -30.39
N ASN A 1094 -1.38 13.75 -29.78
CA ASN A 1094 -2.70 13.45 -29.23
C ASN A 1094 -2.60 13.49 -27.69
N PRO A 1095 -2.73 14.67 -27.06
CA PRO A 1095 -2.50 14.81 -25.63
C PRO A 1095 -3.59 14.11 -24.83
N VAL A 1096 -3.19 13.35 -23.81
CA VAL A 1096 -4.11 12.71 -22.86
C VAL A 1096 -3.75 13.18 -21.46
N LYS A 1097 -4.76 13.65 -20.73
CA LYS A 1097 -4.61 14.12 -19.35
C LYS A 1097 -5.12 13.08 -18.36
N PHE A 1098 -4.21 12.52 -17.59
CA PHE A 1098 -4.50 11.58 -16.51
C PHE A 1098 -4.76 12.38 -15.22
N THR A 1099 -5.90 12.17 -14.55
CA THR A 1099 -6.34 13.02 -13.41
C THR A 1099 -6.78 12.19 -12.21
N SER A 1100 -6.43 12.67 -11.01
CA SER A 1100 -6.98 12.31 -9.69
C SER A 1100 -7.46 13.58 -8.94
N PRO A 1101 -8.22 13.50 -7.83
CA PRO A 1101 -8.75 14.64 -7.09
C PRO A 1101 -7.70 15.63 -6.58
N TRP A 1102 -6.44 15.18 -6.41
CA TRP A 1102 -5.35 16.01 -5.89
C TRP A 1102 -4.32 16.42 -6.95
N ARG A 1103 -4.26 15.79 -8.13
CA ARG A 1103 -3.30 16.15 -9.19
C ARG A 1103 -3.69 15.65 -10.59
N SER A 1104 -2.99 16.13 -11.62
CA SER A 1104 -3.09 15.61 -12.98
C SER A 1104 -1.74 15.62 -13.70
N GLU A 1105 -1.52 14.70 -14.64
CA GLU A 1105 -0.36 14.67 -15.54
C GLU A 1105 -0.85 14.60 -17.00
N THR A 1106 -0.31 15.45 -17.87
CA THR A 1106 -0.59 15.42 -19.31
C THR A 1106 0.58 14.74 -20.04
N VAL A 1107 0.26 13.70 -20.82
CA VAL A 1107 1.17 13.11 -21.80
C VAL A 1107 0.84 13.71 -23.16
N GLU A 1108 1.80 14.37 -23.81
CA GLU A 1108 1.54 15.18 -25.01
C GLU A 1108 1.16 14.35 -26.25
N ASP A 1109 1.50 13.06 -26.27
CA ASP A 1109 1.04 12.14 -27.30
C ASP A 1109 0.91 10.70 -26.81
N VAL A 1110 -0.30 10.16 -26.88
CA VAL A 1110 -0.62 8.75 -26.60
C VAL A 1110 -1.23 8.11 -27.84
N ARG A 1111 -0.66 6.98 -28.29
CA ARG A 1111 -1.13 6.29 -29.50
C ARG A 1111 -0.86 4.79 -29.48
N LEU A 1112 -1.66 4.05 -30.25
CA LEU A 1112 -1.38 2.65 -30.58
C LEU A 1112 -0.34 2.57 -31.71
N LEU A 1113 0.63 1.65 -31.57
CA LEU A 1113 1.59 1.30 -32.62
C LEU A 1113 1.12 0.05 -33.36
N GLU A 1114 0.33 0.25 -34.42
CA GLU A 1114 -0.17 -0.84 -35.29
C GLU A 1114 0.94 -1.59 -36.04
N SER A 1115 2.11 -0.95 -36.16
CA SER A 1115 3.32 -1.51 -36.79
C SER A 1115 4.09 -2.48 -35.88
N ALA A 1116 3.80 -2.52 -34.58
CA ALA A 1116 4.47 -3.41 -33.65
C ALA A 1116 4.03 -4.87 -33.88
N LYS A 1117 4.99 -5.79 -33.96
CA LYS A 1117 4.72 -7.23 -33.98
C LYS A 1117 4.85 -7.75 -32.57
N ILE A 1118 3.80 -8.38 -32.06
CA ILE A 1118 3.74 -8.90 -30.69
C ILE A 1118 3.33 -10.36 -30.74
N ALA A 1119 4.11 -11.23 -30.12
CA ALA A 1119 3.76 -12.63 -29.90
C ALA A 1119 3.91 -12.97 -28.42
N VAL A 1120 2.98 -13.77 -27.92
CA VAL A 1120 2.94 -14.15 -26.50
C VAL A 1120 2.66 -15.63 -26.37
N GLN A 1121 3.50 -16.32 -25.60
CA GLN A 1121 3.26 -17.68 -25.16
C GLN A 1121 2.91 -17.68 -23.67
N ARG A 1122 1.72 -18.18 -23.33
CA ARG A 1122 1.27 -18.40 -21.94
C ARG A 1122 1.46 -19.87 -21.58
N ASN A 1123 1.98 -20.16 -20.40
CA ASN A 1123 1.96 -21.48 -19.78
C ASN A 1123 1.32 -21.38 -18.39
N GLU A 1124 1.15 -22.51 -17.71
CA GLU A 1124 0.67 -22.50 -16.32
C GLU A 1124 1.73 -21.86 -15.41
N GLY A 1125 1.43 -20.66 -14.88
CA GLY A 1125 2.31 -19.95 -13.95
C GLY A 1125 3.40 -19.07 -14.59
N ASP A 1126 3.45 -18.94 -15.91
CA ASP A 1126 4.38 -18.03 -16.60
C ASP A 1126 3.91 -17.58 -17.99
N TYR A 1127 4.56 -16.53 -18.51
CA TYR A 1127 4.41 -16.10 -19.89
C TYR A 1127 5.72 -15.55 -20.47
N THR A 1128 5.85 -15.65 -21.79
CA THR A 1128 6.92 -15.04 -22.59
C THR A 1128 6.30 -14.08 -23.61
N VAL A 1129 6.81 -12.85 -23.65
CA VAL A 1129 6.40 -11.81 -24.62
C VAL A 1129 7.59 -11.48 -25.51
N GLU A 1130 7.39 -11.56 -26.82
CA GLU A 1130 8.32 -11.06 -27.82
C GLU A 1130 7.71 -9.90 -28.60
N VAL A 1131 8.52 -8.87 -28.82
CA VAL A 1131 8.08 -7.65 -29.48
C VAL A 1131 9.14 -7.18 -30.48
N ALA A 1132 8.72 -6.85 -31.70
CA ALA A 1132 9.52 -6.08 -32.64
C ALA A 1132 8.84 -4.74 -32.90
N ILE A 1133 9.55 -3.64 -32.63
CA ILE A 1133 9.07 -2.27 -32.84
C ILE A 1133 9.99 -1.56 -33.84
N PRO A 1134 9.45 -0.97 -34.92
CA PRO A 1134 10.23 -0.13 -35.81
C PRO A 1134 10.86 1.06 -35.06
N LEU A 1135 12.17 1.24 -35.20
CA LEU A 1135 12.92 2.34 -34.55
C LEU A 1135 12.41 3.72 -34.99
N ALA A 1136 11.88 3.81 -36.20
CA ALA A 1136 11.28 5.03 -36.74
C ALA A 1136 10.07 5.50 -35.91
N ASP A 1137 9.23 4.57 -35.43
CA ASP A 1137 8.05 4.90 -34.63
C ASP A 1137 8.43 5.38 -33.23
N LEU A 1138 9.57 4.90 -32.71
CA LEU A 1138 10.16 5.35 -31.45
C LEU A 1138 10.94 6.66 -31.59
N GLY A 1139 11.18 7.14 -32.82
CA GLY A 1139 12.05 8.28 -33.07
C GLY A 1139 13.53 8.04 -32.69
N MET A 1140 13.95 6.77 -32.65
CA MET A 1140 15.25 6.36 -32.13
C MET A 1140 16.23 6.02 -33.25
N LYS A 1141 17.50 6.39 -33.07
CA LYS A 1141 18.62 6.03 -33.96
C LYS A 1141 19.78 5.51 -33.11
N PRO A 1142 19.69 4.25 -32.62
CA PRO A 1142 20.65 3.71 -31.67
C PRO A 1142 22.09 3.80 -32.17
N LYS A 1143 22.99 4.20 -31.26
CA LYS A 1143 24.44 4.20 -31.45
C LYS A 1143 25.11 3.32 -30.38
N PRO A 1144 26.40 2.95 -30.55
CA PRO A 1144 27.15 2.17 -29.57
C PRO A 1144 27.49 2.95 -28.28
N GLU A 1145 26.47 3.41 -27.55
CA GLU A 1145 26.59 4.28 -26.37
C GLU A 1145 25.62 3.84 -25.26
N ASN A 1146 25.70 4.51 -24.11
CA ASN A 1146 24.82 4.26 -22.98
C ASN A 1146 23.53 5.08 -23.12
N TYR A 1147 22.39 4.41 -23.02
CA TYR A 1147 21.07 5.02 -22.96
C TYR A 1147 20.53 4.92 -21.54
N MET A 1148 19.92 6.00 -21.05
CA MET A 1148 19.14 5.97 -19.81
C MET A 1148 17.83 5.23 -20.09
N ALA A 1149 17.60 4.11 -19.41
CA ALA A 1149 16.44 3.28 -19.65
C ALA A 1149 16.06 2.44 -18.43
N ASP A 1150 14.83 1.94 -18.45
CA ASP A 1150 14.34 0.96 -17.50
C ASP A 1150 13.39 -0.01 -18.19
N VAL A 1151 13.37 -1.23 -17.68
CA VAL A 1151 12.50 -2.32 -18.15
C VAL A 1151 11.63 -2.76 -16.99
N GLY A 1152 10.35 -2.93 -17.24
CA GLY A 1152 9.36 -3.16 -16.20
C GLY A 1152 8.29 -4.17 -16.57
N VAL A 1153 7.69 -4.73 -15.54
CA VAL A 1153 6.50 -5.57 -15.62
C VAL A 1153 5.45 -4.97 -14.68
N ILE A 1154 4.23 -4.85 -15.19
CA ILE A 1154 3.04 -4.51 -14.42
C ILE A 1154 2.25 -5.79 -14.28
N PHE A 1155 1.93 -6.17 -13.04
CA PHE A 1155 1.12 -7.34 -12.73
C PHE A 1155 -0.30 -6.90 -12.39
N GLY A 1156 -1.28 -7.55 -13.01
CA GLY A 1156 -2.70 -7.40 -12.76
C GLY A 1156 -3.23 -8.31 -11.66
N ASP A 1157 -4.53 -8.18 -11.40
CA ASP A 1157 -5.28 -9.26 -10.78
C ASP A 1157 -5.63 -10.37 -11.79
N ASP A 1158 -6.16 -11.49 -11.31
CA ASP A 1158 -6.56 -12.64 -12.11
C ASP A 1158 -7.65 -12.34 -13.14
N GLU A 1159 -8.48 -11.32 -12.88
CA GLU A 1159 -9.46 -10.80 -13.84
C GLU A 1159 -8.89 -9.73 -14.79
N GLY A 1160 -7.67 -9.23 -14.56
CA GLY A 1160 -7.02 -8.18 -15.35
C GLY A 1160 -7.73 -6.82 -15.34
N THR A 1161 -8.45 -6.49 -14.27
CA THR A 1161 -9.25 -5.26 -14.16
C THR A 1161 -8.60 -4.14 -13.35
N ILE A 1162 -7.62 -4.42 -12.46
CA ILE A 1162 -6.72 -3.42 -11.84
C ILE A 1162 -5.27 -3.91 -11.84
N ASN A 1163 -4.32 -2.99 -11.97
CA ASN A 1163 -2.94 -3.31 -11.71
C ASN A 1163 -2.67 -3.39 -10.19
N LEU A 1164 -1.89 -4.39 -9.81
CA LEU A 1164 -1.56 -4.70 -8.42
C LEU A 1164 -0.12 -4.33 -8.11
N MET A 1165 0.79 -4.49 -9.07
CA MET A 1165 2.22 -4.24 -8.88
C MET A 1165 2.84 -3.61 -10.11
N ARG A 1166 3.82 -2.73 -9.92
CA ARG A 1166 4.76 -2.33 -10.96
C ARG A 1166 6.17 -2.64 -10.48
N SER A 1167 6.94 -3.37 -11.27
CA SER A 1167 8.29 -3.80 -10.91
C SER A 1167 9.25 -3.48 -12.03
N TYR A 1168 10.34 -2.78 -11.71
CA TYR A 1168 11.32 -2.35 -12.69
C TYR A 1168 12.75 -2.77 -12.31
N TRP A 1169 13.57 -2.96 -13.34
CA TRP A 1169 14.95 -3.40 -13.21
C TRP A 1169 15.81 -2.41 -12.42
N SER A 1170 15.70 -1.12 -12.72
CA SER A 1170 16.45 -0.06 -12.02
C SER A 1170 15.60 0.67 -10.99
N ASN A 1171 14.46 1.25 -11.39
CA ASN A 1171 13.63 2.07 -10.53
C ASN A 1171 12.96 1.21 -9.45
N LYS A 1172 13.31 1.46 -8.18
CA LYS A 1172 12.72 0.77 -7.02
C LYS A 1172 11.58 1.54 -6.36
N ALA A 1173 11.34 2.79 -6.77
CA ALA A 1173 10.28 3.65 -6.23
C ALA A 1173 8.94 3.42 -6.98
N THR A 1174 8.51 2.15 -7.06
CA THR A 1174 7.40 1.74 -7.93
C THR A 1174 6.15 1.35 -7.16
N GLY A 1175 6.17 1.45 -5.83
CA GLY A 1175 5.09 1.01 -4.93
C GLY A 1175 3.77 1.76 -5.06
N LEU A 1176 3.74 2.89 -5.79
CA LEU A 1176 2.51 3.60 -6.11
C LEU A 1176 1.71 2.82 -7.17
N VAL A 1177 0.50 2.36 -6.81
CA VAL A 1177 -0.40 1.53 -7.66
C VAL A 1177 -1.88 1.95 -7.58
N ASN A 1178 -2.21 3.07 -6.92
CA ASN A 1178 -3.59 3.58 -6.80
C ASN A 1178 -3.77 5.01 -7.32
N ASP A 1179 -2.73 5.62 -7.91
CA ASP A 1179 -2.79 7.01 -8.36
C ASP A 1179 -2.41 7.09 -9.84
N VAL A 1180 -3.44 7.29 -10.67
CA VAL A 1180 -3.31 7.30 -12.13
C VAL A 1180 -2.25 8.30 -12.62
N PRO A 1181 -2.24 9.58 -12.18
CA PRO A 1181 -1.21 10.52 -12.61
C PRO A 1181 0.21 10.10 -12.22
N GLY A 1182 0.41 9.61 -10.99
CA GLY A 1182 1.72 9.17 -10.52
C GLY A 1182 2.23 7.91 -11.19
N GLU A 1183 1.32 7.05 -11.65
CA GLU A 1183 1.69 5.82 -12.33
C GLU A 1183 2.05 5.99 -13.80
N ILE A 1184 1.57 7.07 -14.43
CA ILE A 1184 1.96 7.45 -15.79
C ILE A 1184 3.22 8.32 -15.84
N MET A 1185 3.56 9.04 -14.78
CA MET A 1185 4.77 9.88 -14.72
C MET A 1185 6.06 9.06 -14.88
N LEU A 1186 7.04 9.67 -15.57
CA LEU A 1186 8.40 9.14 -15.68
C LEU A 1186 9.31 9.77 -14.62
N SER A 1187 10.27 8.98 -14.13
CA SER A 1187 11.31 9.43 -13.20
C SER A 1187 12.69 9.10 -13.78
N PRO A 1188 13.18 9.88 -14.77
CA PRO A 1188 14.42 9.56 -15.47
C PRO A 1188 15.66 9.52 -14.57
N ASP A 1189 15.63 10.20 -13.42
CA ASP A 1189 16.66 10.17 -12.39
C ASP A 1189 16.80 8.81 -11.69
N MET A 1190 15.83 7.91 -11.87
CA MET A 1190 15.81 6.56 -11.30
C MET A 1190 16.07 5.46 -12.36
N TRP A 1191 16.24 5.83 -13.63
CA TRP A 1191 16.54 4.90 -14.71
C TRP A 1191 17.98 4.39 -14.64
N GLY A 1192 18.18 3.17 -15.12
CA GLY A 1192 19.49 2.56 -15.20
C GLY A 1192 20.21 2.96 -16.48
N SER A 1193 21.46 2.50 -16.62
CA SER A 1193 22.24 2.66 -17.85
C SER A 1193 22.21 1.35 -18.64
N ILE A 1194 21.77 1.41 -19.90
CA ILE A 1194 21.81 0.29 -20.85
C ILE A 1194 22.77 0.63 -21.98
N LYS A 1195 23.84 -0.16 -22.11
CA LYS A 1195 24.82 -0.01 -23.17
C LYS A 1195 24.34 -0.70 -24.45
N PHE A 1196 24.15 0.06 -25.51
CA PHE A 1196 23.92 -0.50 -26.84
C PHE A 1196 25.25 -0.90 -27.46
N GLU A 1197 25.41 -2.17 -27.85
CA GLU A 1197 26.66 -2.65 -28.46
C GLU A 1197 26.78 -2.26 -29.94
N GLY A 1198 28.01 -1.98 -30.37
CA GLY A 1198 28.32 -1.67 -31.77
C GLY A 1198 28.50 -2.90 -32.66
N GLU A 1199 28.83 -2.66 -33.93
CA GLU A 1199 29.21 -3.72 -34.87
C GLU A 1199 30.42 -4.49 -34.32
N LYS A 1200 30.33 -5.82 -34.30
CA LYS A 1200 31.49 -6.68 -34.05
C LYS A 1200 32.27 -6.92 -35.31
#